data_AF-A0A078B9K8-F1
#
_entry.id   AF-A0A078B9K8-F1
#
_cell.length_a   1.000
_cell.length_b   1.000
_cell.length_c   1.000
_cell.angle_alpha   90.00
_cell.angle_beta   90.00
_cell.angle_gamma   90.00
#
_symmetry.space_group_name_H-M   'P 1'
#
loop_
_entity.id
_entity.type
_entity.pdbx_description
1 polymer ?
#
loop_
_entity_poly.entity_id
_entity_poly.type
_entity_poly.pdbx_seq_one_letter_code
_entity_poly.pdbx_strand_id
1 'polypeptide(L)'
;MQDKMAHNNACKKQMKDKFKSLDYFGQTVTFTYDGADQFKTTFGASVSLVLILILMLFGVYKFVYLVNRWNPNVIKTSFLRDLKEEPAFRPQDLGFDFAFGIGEEIPANIGKFSVKQIEFEFQKQNDGQLKRIKKPSEEIELTSCGTELFRYEDKQEIIDLEIDSMKCLKTNDYELKGNYYAQEYKYLELKLWKCGPKLDPTLKCANETVIKKYFSDKTFSFAFINTQFVLDSYDPKERLQYFIDDSLLFEVESQRVKKANFYVQKSEGELEDSLLQFGQSELIEFHQVTNFKSYDDEYTDDDGYMIAIYIRFDRTYDNYERKVYGFLEFLGDVGGLQGSLISIGMFFVGFVAQRLFFSKIIKKIYQVRKYENFENQGLNNHRTQIYPSNGPAPTRLDDSMLKGTLDPEVGAPQNYQLIQSKVTDEFKGVTNIKEQEQSLQKEFKFKDKIEQKDIGNVLFAFLNRSRFSYTIQDIIHYIMKCMCLRNIEENRRRKLYKRHFLFDKAQEKFGQELDAIRIVKTLRKFKMLAQALLSQKHRLVLKFQRQNLIETSSSSSDSDNNNYDTVRLMENTNPLIRLVMFGKLKKMMTGFSGKQLEPLERNMMRGMFIRKLKDFAEDARNLTENQTLLERLKGDMGLPTKQNSEIDHSIVNVSQGLVVQKSKKFQDEPDLIEDIIQGRELLQQNQELEDNNGIDDWKT
;
A
#
# COMPACT_ATOMS: atom_id res chain seq x y z
N MET A 1 0.02 -18.66 49.37
CA MET A 1 0.06 -19.06 47.93
C MET A 1 -0.90 -18.25 47.07
N GLN A 2 -2.15 -18.04 47.52
CA GLN A 2 -3.14 -17.22 46.81
C GLN A 2 -2.65 -15.78 46.52
N ASP A 3 -1.92 -15.14 47.44
CA ASP A 3 -1.43 -13.75 47.24
C ASP A 3 -0.42 -13.62 46.10
N LYS A 4 0.48 -14.61 45.93
CA LYS A 4 1.40 -14.66 44.78
C LYS A 4 0.65 -14.80 43.45
N MET A 5 -0.48 -15.53 43.43
CA MET A 5 -1.34 -15.61 42.24
C MET A 5 -2.10 -14.30 42.00
N ALA A 6 -2.59 -13.64 43.05
CA ALA A 6 -3.27 -12.35 42.95
C ALA A 6 -2.34 -11.25 42.41
N HIS A 7 -1.10 -11.17 42.93
CA HIS A 7 -0.10 -10.20 42.51
C HIS A 7 0.33 -10.39 41.04
N ASN A 8 0.61 -11.62 40.61
CA ASN A 8 0.92 -11.92 39.20
C ASN A 8 -0.23 -11.55 38.25
N ASN A 9 -1.49 -11.75 38.67
CA ASN A 9 -2.65 -11.36 37.87
C ASN A 9 -2.83 -9.83 37.80
N ALA A 10 -2.52 -9.10 38.87
CA ALA A 10 -2.52 -7.64 38.88
C ALA A 10 -1.44 -7.06 37.95
N CYS A 11 -0.20 -7.57 38.03
CA CYS A 11 0.90 -7.16 37.16
C CYS A 11 0.58 -7.43 35.66
N LYS A 12 0.09 -8.63 35.33
CA LYS A 12 -0.36 -8.97 33.96
C LYS A 12 -1.47 -8.05 33.46
N LYS A 13 -2.41 -7.65 34.34
CA LYS A 13 -3.46 -6.69 33.98
C LYS A 13 -2.87 -5.32 33.67
N GLN A 14 -1.97 -4.81 34.52
CA GLN A 14 -1.33 -3.51 34.33
C GLN A 14 -0.47 -3.45 33.06
N MET A 15 0.32 -4.50 32.77
CA MET A 15 1.04 -4.62 31.49
C MET A 15 0.09 -4.66 30.29
N LYS A 16 -1.02 -5.41 30.37
CA LYS A 16 -2.00 -5.48 29.30
C LYS A 16 -2.72 -4.15 29.05
N ASP A 17 -2.94 -3.36 30.09
CA ASP A 17 -3.58 -2.06 29.98
C ASP A 17 -2.60 -0.99 29.45
N LYS A 18 -1.30 -1.05 29.83
CA LYS A 18 -0.22 -0.28 29.16
C LYS A 18 -0.03 -0.69 27.69
N PHE A 19 -0.11 -1.99 27.36
CA PHE A 19 0.00 -2.42 25.97
C PHE A 19 -1.15 -1.87 25.11
N LYS A 20 -2.39 -1.86 25.63
CA LYS A 20 -3.52 -1.24 24.93
C LYS A 20 -3.35 0.25 24.68
N SER A 21 -2.59 1.01 25.48
CA SER A 21 -2.47 2.45 25.23
C SER A 21 -1.73 2.76 23.92
N LEU A 22 -0.90 1.83 23.43
CA LEU A 22 -0.24 1.87 22.12
C LEU A 22 -1.20 1.66 20.92
N ASP A 23 -2.48 1.30 21.15
CA ASP A 23 -3.47 1.21 20.08
C ASP A 23 -3.75 2.61 19.53
N TYR A 24 -3.23 2.90 18.33
CA TYR A 24 -3.46 4.15 17.60
C TYR A 24 -4.84 4.15 16.92
N PHE A 25 -5.40 2.97 16.65
CA PHE A 25 -6.67 2.77 15.94
C PHE A 25 -7.85 2.63 16.91
N GLY A 26 -7.72 3.18 18.12
CA GLY A 26 -8.76 3.14 19.15
C GLY A 26 -10.03 3.84 18.68
N GLN A 27 -11.12 3.08 18.55
CA GLN A 27 -12.38 3.62 18.06
C GLN A 27 -12.94 4.64 19.06
N THR A 28 -13.23 5.86 18.60
CA THR A 28 -13.94 6.88 19.39
C THR A 28 -15.37 6.41 19.68
N VAL A 29 -15.81 6.62 20.92
CA VAL A 29 -17.15 6.23 21.38
C VAL A 29 -17.92 7.49 21.76
N THR A 30 -19.15 7.64 21.24
CA THR A 30 -20.02 8.80 21.52
C THR A 30 -20.45 8.91 22.98
N PHE A 31 -20.42 7.80 23.72
CA PHE A 31 -20.62 7.74 25.16
C PHE A 31 -19.44 7.01 25.81
N THR A 32 -18.93 7.53 26.93
CA THR A 32 -17.73 6.98 27.56
C THR A 32 -17.95 5.51 27.99
N TYR A 33 -17.07 4.63 27.55
CA TYR A 33 -17.18 3.19 27.79
C TYR A 33 -16.23 2.77 28.90
N ASP A 34 -16.77 2.22 29.99
CA ASP A 34 -16.02 1.88 31.22
C ASP A 34 -15.14 3.08 31.73
N GLY A 35 -15.54 4.32 31.42
CA GLY A 35 -14.86 5.57 31.82
C GLY A 35 -13.86 6.17 30.81
N ALA A 36 -13.76 5.65 29.59
CA ALA A 36 -12.86 6.15 28.55
C ALA A 36 -13.58 6.51 27.25
N ASP A 37 -13.05 7.52 26.53
CA ASP A 37 -13.63 8.06 25.29
C ASP A 37 -13.27 7.23 24.03
N GLN A 38 -12.25 6.37 24.15
CA GLN A 38 -11.77 5.51 23.07
C GLN A 38 -11.75 4.04 23.51
N PHE A 39 -12.31 3.17 22.66
CA PHE A 39 -12.25 1.73 22.82
C PHE A 39 -10.94 1.16 22.26
N LYS A 40 -9.90 1.11 23.10
CA LYS A 40 -8.62 0.49 22.74
C LYS A 40 -8.64 -1.04 22.87
N THR A 41 -8.00 -1.70 21.93
CA THR A 41 -7.97 -3.16 21.77
C THR A 41 -6.53 -3.69 21.84
N THR A 42 -6.37 -4.95 22.26
CA THR A 42 -5.03 -5.59 22.19
C THR A 42 -4.64 -5.99 20.77
N PHE A 43 -5.62 -6.07 19.85
CA PHE A 43 -5.38 -6.37 18.44
C PHE A 43 -4.85 -5.13 17.70
N GLY A 44 -5.50 -3.98 17.86
CA GLY A 44 -5.02 -2.71 17.35
C GLY A 44 -3.66 -2.34 17.92
N ALA A 45 -3.42 -2.52 19.23
CA ALA A 45 -2.09 -2.38 19.81
C ALA A 45 -1.01 -3.28 19.17
N SER A 46 -1.32 -4.54 18.83
CA SER A 46 -0.36 -5.40 18.12
C SER A 46 -0.12 -4.95 16.67
N VAL A 47 -1.14 -4.47 15.96
CA VAL A 47 -0.97 -3.93 14.60
C VAL A 47 -0.17 -2.62 14.66
N SER A 48 -0.49 -1.70 15.58
CA SER A 48 0.27 -0.47 15.79
C SER A 48 1.74 -0.74 16.12
N LEU A 49 2.05 -1.76 16.93
CA LEU A 49 3.45 -2.14 17.21
C LEU A 49 4.18 -2.65 15.96
N VAL A 50 3.53 -3.47 15.13
CA VAL A 50 4.11 -3.95 13.86
C VAL A 50 4.34 -2.78 12.90
N LEU A 51 3.40 -1.83 12.80
CA LEU A 51 3.56 -0.65 11.96
C LEU A 51 4.70 0.26 12.44
N ILE A 52 4.83 0.49 13.75
CA ILE A 52 5.96 1.25 14.33
C ILE A 52 7.29 0.57 14.01
N LEU A 53 7.36 -0.76 14.07
CA LEU A 53 8.57 -1.52 13.74
C LEU A 53 8.91 -1.41 12.24
N ILE A 54 7.92 -1.51 11.35
CA ILE A 54 8.11 -1.33 9.90
C ILE A 54 8.60 0.09 9.60
N LEU A 55 7.97 1.12 10.18
CA LEU A 55 8.37 2.52 10.00
C LEU A 55 9.77 2.80 10.58
N MET A 56 10.13 2.17 11.71
CA MET A 56 11.49 2.28 12.25
C MET A 56 12.52 1.64 11.31
N LEU A 57 12.27 0.43 10.79
CA LEU A 57 13.18 -0.23 9.86
C LEU A 57 13.34 0.55 8.55
N PHE A 58 12.22 1.03 7.97
CA PHE A 58 12.24 1.87 6.78
C PHE A 58 12.94 3.21 7.02
N GLY A 59 12.68 3.85 8.16
CA GLY A 59 13.34 5.08 8.57
C GLY A 59 14.85 4.90 8.75
N VAL A 60 15.32 3.82 9.37
CA VAL A 60 16.75 3.51 9.47
C VAL A 60 17.35 3.23 8.09
N TYR A 61 16.68 2.46 7.24
CA TYR A 61 17.13 2.20 5.86
C TYR A 61 17.28 3.50 5.05
N LYS A 62 16.25 4.35 5.04
CA LYS A 62 16.28 5.64 4.33
C LYS A 62 17.23 6.66 4.99
N PHE A 63 17.50 6.57 6.28
CA PHE A 63 18.50 7.40 6.96
C PHE A 63 19.94 6.98 6.57
N VAL A 64 20.22 5.68 6.47
CA VAL A 64 21.50 5.19 5.92
C VAL A 64 21.67 5.61 4.46
N TYR A 65 20.60 5.54 3.65
CA TYR A 65 20.57 6.04 2.27
C TYR A 65 20.93 7.54 2.19
N LEU A 66 20.32 8.36 3.06
CA LEU A 66 20.58 9.80 3.19
C LEU A 66 22.03 10.10 3.58
N VAL A 67 22.56 9.45 4.62
CA VAL A 67 23.93 9.67 5.11
C VAL A 67 24.97 9.26 4.08
N ASN A 68 24.76 8.15 3.37
CA ASN A 68 25.67 7.65 2.35
C ASN A 68 25.48 8.31 0.97
N ARG A 69 24.50 9.22 0.81
CA ARG A 69 24.16 9.91 -0.44
C ARG A 69 23.99 8.99 -1.66
N TRP A 70 23.42 7.79 -1.46
CA TRP A 70 23.33 6.80 -2.52
C TRP A 70 22.47 7.29 -3.70
N ASN A 71 22.96 7.04 -4.92
CA ASN A 71 22.38 7.44 -6.21
C ASN A 71 21.89 8.91 -6.23
N PRO A 72 22.79 9.91 -6.33
CA PRO A 72 22.37 11.27 -6.65
C PRO A 72 21.60 11.26 -7.98
N ASN A 73 20.53 12.06 -8.08
CA ASN A 73 19.90 12.31 -9.36
C ASN A 73 20.80 13.25 -10.16
N VAL A 74 21.26 12.81 -11.33
CA VAL A 74 22.12 13.59 -12.22
C VAL A 74 21.41 13.73 -13.56
N ILE A 75 21.21 14.97 -14.00
CA ILE A 75 20.62 15.30 -15.28
C ILE A 75 21.64 16.13 -16.05
N LYS A 76 21.99 15.68 -17.26
CA LYS A 76 22.77 16.45 -18.22
C LYS A 76 21.83 16.99 -19.29
N THR A 77 21.79 18.31 -19.45
CA THR A 77 21.04 18.98 -20.53
C THR A 77 22.02 19.76 -21.41
N SER A 78 21.92 19.57 -22.73
CA SER A 78 22.79 20.25 -23.70
C SER A 78 22.00 21.34 -24.42
N PHE A 79 22.50 22.57 -24.37
CA PHE A 79 21.85 23.77 -24.89
C PHE A 79 22.70 24.48 -25.96
N LEU A 80 22.07 25.39 -26.69
CA LEU A 80 22.72 26.31 -27.63
C LEU A 80 22.56 27.75 -27.14
N ARG A 81 23.67 28.42 -26.83
CA ARG A 81 23.71 29.85 -26.46
C ARG A 81 23.92 30.75 -27.69
N ASP A 82 23.27 31.92 -27.72
CA ASP A 82 23.55 32.93 -28.76
C ASP A 82 24.77 33.78 -28.36
N LEU A 83 25.92 33.44 -28.95
CA LEU A 83 27.19 34.12 -28.71
C LEU A 83 27.21 35.61 -29.09
N LYS A 84 26.14 36.19 -29.66
CA LYS A 84 26.07 37.64 -29.94
C LYS A 84 26.02 38.50 -28.68
N GLU A 85 25.37 38.02 -27.62
CA GLU A 85 25.09 38.80 -26.40
C GLU A 85 25.98 38.37 -25.22
N GLU A 86 26.64 37.21 -25.34
CA GLU A 86 27.56 36.68 -24.33
C GLU A 86 28.79 37.59 -24.10
N PRO A 87 29.27 37.70 -22.84
CA PRO A 87 30.50 38.40 -22.52
C PRO A 87 31.73 37.69 -23.11
N ALA A 88 32.89 38.34 -23.03
CA ALA A 88 34.16 37.68 -23.32
C ALA A 88 34.41 36.56 -22.30
N PHE A 89 34.82 35.40 -22.79
CA PHE A 89 35.16 34.23 -22.00
C PHE A 89 36.68 34.03 -21.99
N ARG A 90 37.24 33.79 -20.81
CA ARG A 90 38.66 33.46 -20.59
C ARG A 90 38.79 32.00 -20.16
N PRO A 91 39.11 31.07 -21.09
CA PRO A 91 39.25 29.65 -20.77
C PRO A 91 40.25 29.36 -19.65
N GLN A 92 41.28 30.19 -19.55
CA GLN A 92 42.40 30.04 -18.62
C GLN A 92 41.99 30.21 -17.17
N ASP A 93 40.96 31.03 -16.91
CA ASP A 93 40.38 31.24 -15.59
C ASP A 93 39.59 30.00 -15.11
N LEU A 94 39.13 29.15 -16.04
CA LEU A 94 38.51 27.84 -15.77
C LEU A 94 39.51 26.67 -15.86
N GLY A 95 40.82 26.95 -15.91
CA GLY A 95 41.88 25.94 -15.95
C GLY A 95 42.23 25.38 -17.34
N PHE A 96 41.71 25.94 -18.44
CA PHE A 96 42.13 25.52 -19.78
C PHE A 96 43.57 25.97 -20.05
N ASP A 97 44.38 25.05 -20.56
CA ASP A 97 45.74 25.32 -21.03
C ASP A 97 46.06 24.41 -22.21
N PHE A 98 47.03 24.81 -23.04
CA PHE A 98 47.41 24.02 -24.21
C PHE A 98 48.89 24.19 -24.58
N ALA A 99 49.46 23.11 -25.11
CA ALA A 99 50.84 22.98 -25.55
C ALA A 99 50.87 22.40 -26.97
N PHE A 100 51.86 22.79 -27.77
CA PHE A 100 51.95 22.34 -29.16
C PHE A 100 53.39 22.27 -29.67
N GLY A 101 53.66 21.33 -30.58
CA GLY A 101 55.02 21.15 -31.11
C GLY A 101 55.11 20.08 -32.18
N ILE A 102 56.34 19.78 -32.61
CA ILE A 102 56.67 18.68 -33.53
C ILE A 102 57.74 17.73 -32.92
N GLY A 103 57.82 17.67 -31.59
CA GLY A 103 58.85 16.92 -30.84
C GLY A 103 60.24 17.56 -30.80
N GLU A 104 60.50 18.63 -31.58
CA GLU A 104 61.79 19.32 -31.60
C GLU A 104 61.66 20.82 -31.89
N GLU A 105 62.71 21.59 -31.59
CA GLU A 105 62.76 23.02 -31.88
C GLU A 105 63.04 23.29 -33.35
N ILE A 106 62.10 23.99 -34.01
CA ILE A 106 62.16 24.30 -35.44
C ILE A 106 63.26 25.34 -35.71
N PRO A 107 64.26 25.04 -36.57
CA PRO A 107 65.23 26.03 -36.99
C PRO A 107 64.56 27.20 -37.73
N ALA A 108 64.91 28.44 -37.37
CA ALA A 108 64.27 29.65 -37.91
C ALA A 108 64.35 29.74 -39.45
N ASN A 109 65.38 29.18 -40.08
CA ASN A 109 65.52 29.11 -41.54
C ASN A 109 64.64 28.06 -42.23
N ILE A 110 63.86 27.27 -41.47
CA ILE A 110 62.94 26.23 -41.96
C ILE A 110 61.48 26.60 -41.67
N GLY A 111 61.18 27.13 -40.47
CA GLY A 111 59.84 27.56 -40.10
C GLY A 111 59.75 28.23 -38.73
N LYS A 112 58.55 28.70 -38.35
CA LYS A 112 58.25 29.33 -37.05
C LYS A 112 56.80 29.08 -36.66
N PHE A 113 56.53 28.88 -35.37
CA PHE A 113 55.17 28.99 -34.84
C PHE A 113 54.80 30.46 -34.57
N SER A 114 53.54 30.81 -34.79
CA SER A 114 52.96 32.07 -34.27
C SER A 114 51.58 31.82 -33.67
N VAL A 115 51.31 32.42 -32.52
CA VAL A 115 49.96 32.51 -31.97
C VAL A 115 49.53 33.97 -31.97
N LYS A 116 48.32 34.24 -32.49
CA LYS A 116 47.78 35.60 -32.61
C LYS A 116 46.34 35.65 -32.11
N GLN A 117 46.02 36.62 -31.26
CA GLN A 117 44.63 36.95 -30.97
C GLN A 117 44.07 37.76 -32.15
N ILE A 118 42.98 37.27 -32.72
CA ILE A 118 42.29 37.90 -33.84
C ILE A 118 40.95 38.45 -33.36
N GLU A 119 40.75 39.77 -33.54
CA GLU A 119 39.49 40.44 -33.26
C GLU A 119 38.88 41.03 -34.54
N PHE A 120 37.58 40.85 -34.69
CA PHE A 120 36.74 41.52 -35.69
C PHE A 120 35.63 42.30 -35.01
N GLU A 121 35.32 43.48 -35.53
CA GLU A 121 34.23 44.34 -35.07
C GLU A 121 33.41 44.85 -36.28
N PHE A 122 32.10 45.00 -36.11
CA PHE A 122 31.24 45.68 -37.09
C PHE A 122 31.17 47.19 -36.82
N GLN A 123 31.82 48.00 -37.67
CA GLN A 123 31.75 49.46 -37.56
C GLN A 123 30.71 50.02 -38.53
N LYS A 124 29.94 51.02 -38.08
CA LYS A 124 29.03 51.79 -38.93
C LYS A 124 29.85 52.73 -39.80
N GLN A 125 29.79 52.53 -41.11
CA GLN A 125 30.36 53.46 -42.09
C GLN A 125 29.45 54.69 -42.23
N ASN A 126 29.98 55.81 -42.73
CA ASN A 126 29.26 57.07 -42.90
C ASN A 126 27.95 56.92 -43.71
N ASP A 127 27.88 55.92 -44.59
CA ASP A 127 26.72 55.60 -45.44
C ASP A 127 25.65 54.74 -44.72
N GLY A 128 25.79 54.54 -43.40
CA GLY A 128 24.87 53.75 -42.56
C GLY A 128 25.06 52.22 -42.66
N GLN A 129 25.85 51.73 -43.63
CA GLN A 129 26.16 50.30 -43.74
C GLN A 129 27.10 49.83 -42.64
N LEU A 130 26.87 48.62 -42.14
CA LEU A 130 27.78 47.93 -41.21
C LEU A 130 28.86 47.20 -42.00
N LYS A 131 30.11 47.61 -41.83
CA LYS A 131 31.27 46.92 -42.41
C LYS A 131 32.03 46.19 -41.31
N ARG A 132 32.32 44.91 -41.53
CA ARG A 132 33.18 44.13 -40.65
C ARG A 132 34.65 44.52 -40.89
N ILE A 133 35.34 44.90 -39.83
CA ILE A 133 36.75 45.31 -39.86
C ILE A 133 37.54 44.37 -38.94
N LYS A 134 38.69 43.88 -39.43
CA LYS A 134 39.65 43.14 -38.63
C LYS A 134 40.53 44.15 -37.88
N LYS A 135 40.57 44.09 -36.54
CA LYS A 135 41.50 44.90 -35.74
C LYS A 135 42.94 44.42 -35.92
N PRO A 136 43.96 45.23 -35.57
CA PRO A 136 45.33 44.75 -35.50
C PRO A 136 45.41 43.48 -34.64
N SER A 137 46.01 42.43 -35.18
CA SER A 137 46.18 41.17 -34.45
C SER A 137 47.34 41.28 -33.46
N GLU A 138 47.10 40.89 -32.23
CA GLU A 138 48.11 40.84 -31.17
C GLU A 138 48.85 39.50 -31.25
N GLU A 139 50.18 39.53 -31.38
CA GLU A 139 51.02 38.31 -31.41
C GLU A 139 51.47 37.99 -29.98
N ILE A 140 51.14 36.78 -29.51
CA ILE A 140 51.42 36.34 -28.14
C ILE A 140 52.80 35.67 -28.11
N GLU A 141 53.61 36.02 -27.12
CA GLU A 141 54.96 35.48 -26.98
C GLU A 141 54.91 33.97 -26.65
N LEU A 142 55.73 33.20 -27.36
CA LEU A 142 55.86 31.75 -27.20
C LEU A 142 57.17 31.40 -26.52
N THR A 143 57.13 30.38 -25.67
CA THR A 143 58.30 29.79 -24.99
C THR A 143 58.14 28.28 -24.91
N SER A 144 59.20 27.53 -24.61
CA SER A 144 59.04 26.11 -24.25
C SER A 144 58.28 25.99 -22.92
N CYS A 145 57.40 24.99 -22.79
CA CYS A 145 56.49 24.83 -21.65
C CYS A 145 57.22 24.57 -20.32
N GLY A 146 58.17 23.63 -20.32
CA GLY A 146 58.70 23.07 -19.07
C GLY A 146 57.58 22.48 -18.19
N THR A 147 57.83 22.40 -16.88
CA THR A 147 56.89 21.82 -15.88
C THR A 147 55.98 22.86 -15.20
N GLU A 148 56.09 24.14 -15.54
CA GLU A 148 55.43 25.23 -14.79
C GLU A 148 54.46 26.09 -15.63
N LEU A 149 54.60 26.14 -16.96
CA LEU A 149 53.73 26.97 -17.80
C LEU A 149 52.45 26.25 -18.24
N PHE A 150 52.52 24.92 -18.42
CA PHE A 150 51.34 24.09 -18.63
C PHE A 150 50.71 23.77 -17.27
N ARG A 151 49.58 24.42 -16.95
CA ARG A 151 49.01 24.44 -15.58
C ARG A 151 48.24 23.16 -15.21
N TYR A 152 48.95 22.05 -15.14
CA TYR A 152 48.42 20.74 -14.76
C TYR A 152 49.02 20.24 -13.43
N GLU A 153 48.27 19.45 -12.66
CA GLU A 153 48.67 19.05 -11.30
C GLU A 153 49.76 17.97 -11.28
N ASP A 154 49.68 16.95 -12.14
CA ASP A 154 50.70 15.91 -12.22
C ASP A 154 51.85 16.32 -13.15
N LYS A 155 52.94 16.75 -12.53
CA LYS A 155 54.17 17.16 -13.24
C LYS A 155 54.99 16.00 -13.81
N GLN A 156 54.73 14.75 -13.43
CA GLN A 156 55.37 13.60 -14.08
C GLN A 156 54.67 13.28 -15.39
N GLU A 157 53.33 13.32 -15.44
CA GLU A 157 52.56 13.09 -16.66
C GLU A 157 52.96 14.08 -17.78
N ILE A 158 53.24 15.34 -17.45
CA ILE A 158 53.78 16.36 -18.40
C ILE A 158 55.11 15.90 -19.04
N ILE A 159 55.98 15.24 -18.28
CA ILE A 159 57.31 14.80 -18.73
C ILE A 159 57.18 13.48 -19.52
N ASP A 160 56.37 12.54 -19.03
CA ASP A 160 56.13 11.24 -19.68
C ASP A 160 55.45 11.39 -21.05
N LEU A 161 54.68 12.46 -21.25
CA LEU A 161 54.06 12.84 -22.54
C LEU A 161 54.90 13.83 -23.39
N GLU A 162 56.15 14.12 -22.99
CA GLU A 162 57.07 15.07 -23.65
C GLU A 162 56.51 16.50 -23.84
N ILE A 163 55.49 16.90 -23.06
CA ILE A 163 54.81 18.20 -23.14
C ILE A 163 55.71 19.33 -22.66
N ASP A 164 56.66 19.04 -21.76
CA ASP A 164 57.68 19.99 -21.30
C ASP A 164 58.52 20.57 -22.45
N SER A 165 58.76 19.76 -23.49
CA SER A 165 59.51 20.10 -24.71
C SER A 165 58.70 20.96 -25.71
N MET A 166 57.37 20.93 -25.62
CA MET A 166 56.47 21.66 -26.51
C MET A 166 56.51 23.17 -26.27
N LYS A 167 55.86 23.93 -27.16
CA LYS A 167 55.69 25.38 -27.01
C LYS A 167 54.36 25.69 -26.32
N CYS A 168 54.43 26.57 -25.33
CA CYS A 168 53.31 27.14 -24.59
C CYS A 168 53.30 28.67 -24.77
N LEU A 169 52.18 29.30 -24.39
CA LEU A 169 52.11 30.75 -24.30
C LEU A 169 52.88 31.24 -23.08
N LYS A 170 53.56 32.38 -23.20
CA LYS A 170 54.23 33.06 -22.09
C LYS A 170 53.27 33.93 -21.28
N THR A 171 52.20 34.43 -21.91
CA THR A 171 51.10 35.16 -21.26
C THR A 171 49.76 34.52 -21.59
N ASN A 172 48.93 34.33 -20.57
CA ASN A 172 47.63 33.64 -20.64
C ASN A 172 46.46 34.63 -20.53
N ASP A 173 46.57 35.75 -21.26
CA ASP A 173 45.68 36.92 -21.22
C ASP A 173 44.73 37.04 -22.43
N TYR A 174 44.62 35.98 -23.25
CA TYR A 174 43.70 35.96 -24.40
C TYR A 174 42.22 35.76 -24.00
N GLU A 175 41.31 36.21 -24.85
CA GLU A 175 39.86 36.11 -24.68
C GLU A 175 39.19 35.48 -25.91
N LEU A 176 38.17 34.65 -25.69
CA LEU A 176 37.28 34.14 -26.74
C LEU A 176 35.93 34.86 -26.63
N LYS A 177 35.38 35.36 -27.74
CA LYS A 177 34.08 36.05 -27.73
C LYS A 177 33.37 35.91 -29.06
N GLY A 178 32.06 35.72 -29.03
CA GLY A 178 31.23 35.83 -30.23
C GLY A 178 31.30 34.64 -31.18
N ASN A 179 30.41 34.67 -32.17
CA ASN A 179 30.50 33.85 -33.37
C ASN A 179 30.82 34.72 -34.59
N TYR A 180 30.90 34.11 -35.78
CA TYR A 180 31.23 34.82 -37.02
C TYR A 180 30.30 36.02 -37.35
N TYR A 181 29.07 36.03 -36.83
CA TYR A 181 28.05 37.08 -37.04
C TYR A 181 27.83 37.99 -35.82
N ALA A 182 28.62 37.83 -34.75
CA ALA A 182 28.53 38.70 -33.58
C ALA A 182 29.15 40.09 -33.84
N GLN A 183 28.66 41.10 -33.11
CA GLN A 183 29.14 42.49 -33.19
C GLN A 183 30.65 42.59 -32.95
N GLU A 184 31.14 41.79 -31.99
CA GLU A 184 32.55 41.54 -31.71
C GLU A 184 32.82 40.03 -31.83
N TYR A 185 33.91 39.65 -32.49
CA TYR A 185 34.35 38.26 -32.61
C TYR A 185 35.84 38.15 -32.31
N LYS A 186 36.18 37.49 -31.20
CA LYS A 186 37.55 37.21 -30.76
C LYS A 186 37.83 35.71 -30.78
N TYR A 187 38.95 35.31 -31.38
CA TYR A 187 39.44 33.94 -31.36
C TYR A 187 40.98 33.91 -31.42
N LEU A 188 41.56 32.77 -31.05
CA LEU A 188 43.00 32.56 -31.09
C LEU A 188 43.40 31.80 -32.36
N GLU A 189 44.37 32.33 -33.11
CA GLU A 189 44.92 31.74 -34.34
C GLU A 189 46.35 31.25 -34.07
N LEU A 190 46.54 29.92 -34.05
CA LEU A 190 47.84 29.27 -34.00
C LEU A 190 48.22 28.84 -35.41
N LYS A 191 49.44 29.13 -35.85
CA LYS A 191 49.97 28.73 -37.17
C LYS A 191 51.39 28.19 -37.11
N LEU A 192 51.66 27.15 -37.91
CA LEU A 192 52.99 26.70 -38.27
C LEU A 192 53.36 27.26 -39.65
N TRP A 193 54.27 28.23 -39.69
CA TRP A 193 54.75 28.86 -40.91
C TRP A 193 55.93 28.10 -41.52
N LYS A 194 55.90 27.93 -42.84
CA LYS A 194 57.05 27.56 -43.67
C LYS A 194 57.94 28.81 -43.82
N CYS A 195 59.26 28.67 -43.80
CA CYS A 195 60.14 29.80 -44.07
C CYS A 195 59.91 30.31 -45.50
N GLY A 196 59.59 31.59 -45.63
CA GLY A 196 59.35 32.26 -46.90
C GLY A 196 59.17 33.77 -46.71
N PRO A 197 59.02 34.54 -47.81
CA PRO A 197 59.00 36.01 -47.78
C PRO A 197 57.84 36.62 -46.99
N LYS A 198 56.78 35.84 -46.69
CA LYS A 198 55.64 36.27 -45.86
C LYS A 198 55.90 36.13 -44.35
N LEU A 199 56.87 35.31 -43.94
CA LEU A 199 57.21 35.11 -42.53
C LEU A 199 58.16 36.20 -42.04
N ASP A 200 59.28 36.38 -42.74
CA ASP A 200 60.22 37.48 -42.52
C ASP A 200 60.98 37.74 -43.85
N PRO A 201 60.84 38.93 -44.47
CA PRO A 201 61.50 39.24 -45.74
C PRO A 201 63.03 39.40 -45.61
N THR A 202 63.58 39.46 -44.39
CA THR A 202 65.02 39.58 -44.12
C THR A 202 65.71 38.24 -43.88
N LEU A 203 64.95 37.16 -43.65
CA LEU A 203 65.45 35.86 -43.25
C LEU A 203 65.87 35.00 -44.45
N LYS A 204 67.09 34.44 -44.40
CA LYS A 204 67.60 33.51 -45.43
C LYS A 204 67.07 32.10 -45.19
N CYS A 205 65.96 31.78 -45.84
CA CYS A 205 65.37 30.44 -45.81
C CYS A 205 66.26 29.36 -46.44
N ALA A 206 66.12 28.13 -45.94
CA ALA A 206 66.72 26.93 -46.53
C ALA A 206 66.11 26.61 -47.91
N ASN A 207 66.79 25.76 -48.69
CA ASN A 207 66.28 25.28 -49.97
C ASN A 207 64.97 24.49 -49.76
N GLU A 208 64.01 24.64 -50.66
CA GLU A 208 62.66 24.06 -50.52
C GLU A 208 62.71 22.53 -50.37
N THR A 209 63.65 21.86 -51.02
CA THR A 209 63.88 20.41 -50.88
C THR A 209 64.30 20.00 -49.46
N VAL A 210 65.05 20.85 -48.76
CA VAL A 210 65.46 20.64 -47.36
C VAL A 210 64.25 20.85 -46.44
N ILE A 211 63.47 21.91 -46.67
CA ILE A 211 62.25 22.21 -45.91
C ILE A 211 61.22 21.07 -46.06
N LYS A 212 60.97 20.61 -47.29
CA LYS A 212 60.07 19.48 -47.59
C LYS A 212 60.51 18.20 -46.86
N LYS A 213 61.81 17.89 -46.91
CA LYS A 213 62.38 16.72 -46.22
C LYS A 213 62.29 16.83 -44.69
N TYR A 214 62.47 18.02 -44.13
CA TYR A 214 62.43 18.25 -42.69
C TYR A 214 61.04 18.06 -42.08
N PHE A 215 59.98 18.39 -42.82
CA PHE A 215 58.61 18.22 -42.31
C PHE A 215 58.00 16.85 -42.63
N SER A 216 58.48 16.15 -43.66
CA SER A 216 57.88 14.90 -44.16
C SER A 216 57.88 13.72 -43.18
N ASP A 217 58.67 13.76 -42.11
CA ASP A 217 58.75 12.75 -41.06
C ASP A 217 58.26 13.27 -39.69
N LYS A 218 57.61 14.44 -39.66
CA LYS A 218 57.17 15.10 -38.42
C LYS A 218 55.67 15.02 -38.23
N THR A 219 55.28 14.81 -36.98
CA THR A 219 53.90 14.90 -36.49
C THR A 219 53.77 16.14 -35.62
N PHE A 220 52.86 17.03 -35.98
CA PHE A 220 52.43 18.12 -35.12
C PHE A 220 51.44 17.57 -34.08
N SER A 221 51.77 17.77 -32.80
CA SER A 221 50.91 17.45 -31.67
C SER A 221 50.36 18.73 -31.03
N PHE A 222 49.11 18.65 -30.58
CA PHE A 222 48.43 19.68 -29.81
C PHE A 222 47.79 19.01 -28.58
N ALA A 223 48.46 19.14 -27.44
CA ALA A 223 47.99 18.66 -26.15
C ALA A 223 47.26 19.79 -25.41
N PHE A 224 46.13 19.48 -24.78
CA PHE A 224 45.37 20.46 -24.01
C PHE A 224 44.77 19.87 -22.75
N ILE A 225 44.54 20.72 -21.76
CA ILE A 225 43.78 20.34 -20.57
C ILE A 225 42.29 20.35 -20.95
N ASN A 226 41.61 19.25 -20.66
CA ASN A 226 40.16 19.09 -20.79
C ASN A 226 39.58 18.77 -19.40
N THR A 227 38.26 18.93 -19.21
CA THR A 227 37.63 18.61 -17.92
C THR A 227 36.41 17.71 -18.04
N GLN A 228 36.25 16.86 -17.02
CA GLN A 228 35.09 16.02 -16.83
C GLN A 228 34.46 16.29 -15.46
N PHE A 229 33.14 16.43 -15.44
CA PHE A 229 32.38 16.51 -14.20
C PHE A 229 32.22 15.11 -13.59
N VAL A 230 32.71 14.93 -12.36
CA VAL A 230 32.72 13.65 -11.64
C VAL A 230 31.47 13.53 -10.78
N LEU A 231 30.60 12.57 -11.13
CA LEU A 231 29.28 12.44 -10.51
C LEU A 231 29.34 11.98 -9.05
N ASP A 232 30.31 11.13 -8.72
CA ASP A 232 30.40 10.41 -7.44
C ASP A 232 31.22 11.15 -6.36
N SER A 233 31.98 12.20 -6.71
CA SER A 233 32.70 13.01 -5.73
C SER A 233 31.94 14.29 -5.36
N TYR A 234 31.81 14.50 -4.05
CA TYR A 234 31.14 15.66 -3.45
C TYR A 234 32.13 16.72 -2.94
N ASP A 235 33.41 16.37 -2.81
CA ASP A 235 34.44 17.27 -2.30
C ASP A 235 34.77 18.34 -3.36
N PRO A 236 34.74 19.65 -3.03
CA PRO A 236 34.84 20.73 -4.02
C PRO A 236 36.06 20.67 -4.95
N LYS A 237 37.14 19.99 -4.54
CA LYS A 237 38.37 19.79 -5.33
C LYS A 237 38.29 18.68 -6.36
N GLU A 238 37.42 17.69 -6.15
CA GLU A 238 37.35 16.45 -6.95
C GLU A 238 36.09 16.37 -7.82
N ARG A 239 35.18 17.35 -7.72
CA ARG A 239 33.98 17.46 -8.58
C ARG A 239 34.33 17.64 -10.06
N LEU A 240 35.49 18.23 -10.35
CA LEU A 240 36.03 18.44 -11.69
C LEU A 240 37.35 17.70 -11.79
N GLN A 241 37.41 16.71 -12.68
CA GLN A 241 38.66 16.04 -13.02
C GLN A 241 39.25 16.70 -14.27
N TYR A 242 40.46 17.21 -14.13
CA TYR A 242 41.27 17.71 -15.23
C TYR A 242 42.09 16.54 -15.79
N PHE A 243 42.21 16.45 -17.11
CA PHE A 243 43.04 15.45 -17.78
C PHE A 243 43.67 16.06 -19.04
N ILE A 244 44.77 15.47 -19.49
CA ILE A 244 45.44 15.87 -20.73
C ILE A 244 44.80 15.10 -21.89
N ASP A 245 44.47 15.83 -22.95
CA ASP A 245 43.87 15.32 -24.18
C ASP A 245 44.78 15.68 -25.36
N ASP A 246 45.21 14.67 -26.12
CA ASP A 246 46.15 14.74 -27.25
C ASP A 246 45.48 14.40 -28.60
N SER A 247 44.15 14.35 -28.63
CA SER A 247 43.35 13.88 -29.78
C SER A 247 43.52 14.67 -31.09
N LEU A 248 44.19 15.83 -31.05
CA LEU A 248 44.49 16.66 -32.22
C LEU A 248 45.94 16.47 -32.70
N LEU A 249 46.16 15.36 -33.41
CA LEU A 249 47.44 15.03 -34.06
C LEU A 249 47.39 15.23 -35.58
N PHE A 250 48.42 15.85 -36.16
CA PHE A 250 48.54 16.08 -37.60
C PHE A 250 49.91 15.66 -38.16
N GLU A 251 49.94 14.78 -39.16
CA GLU A 251 51.14 14.53 -39.98
C GLU A 251 51.47 15.79 -40.82
N VAL A 252 52.72 16.27 -40.82
CA VAL A 252 53.07 17.56 -41.45
C VAL A 252 53.38 17.38 -42.95
N GLU A 253 52.36 17.55 -43.78
CA GLU A 253 52.49 17.47 -45.24
C GLU A 253 52.88 18.81 -45.88
N SER A 254 54.12 18.94 -46.38
CA SER A 254 54.63 20.17 -47.02
C SER A 254 53.90 20.66 -48.29
N GLN A 255 52.92 19.91 -48.79
CA GLN A 255 52.08 20.23 -49.96
C GLN A 255 50.60 20.45 -49.60
N ARG A 256 50.23 20.34 -48.32
CA ARG A 256 48.86 20.56 -47.84
C ARG A 256 48.85 21.53 -46.66
N VAL A 257 47.68 22.09 -46.40
CA VAL A 257 47.42 22.92 -45.24
C VAL A 257 46.37 22.24 -44.38
N LYS A 258 46.77 21.73 -43.21
CA LYS A 258 45.85 21.12 -42.25
C LYS A 258 45.29 22.21 -41.34
N LYS A 259 43.98 22.39 -41.35
CA LYS A 259 43.26 23.44 -40.61
C LYS A 259 42.34 22.79 -39.58
N ALA A 260 42.35 23.26 -38.34
CA ALA A 260 41.42 22.83 -37.31
C ALA A 260 40.58 24.00 -36.80
N ASN A 261 39.26 23.84 -36.73
CA ASN A 261 38.42 24.65 -35.86
C ASN A 261 38.28 23.91 -34.53
N PHE A 262 38.83 24.47 -33.46
CA PHE A 262 38.85 23.89 -32.12
C PHE A 262 37.89 24.69 -31.24
N TYR A 263 36.86 24.04 -30.69
CA TYR A 263 35.80 24.73 -29.97
C TYR A 263 35.91 24.47 -28.47
N VAL A 264 36.14 25.54 -27.70
CA VAL A 264 36.14 25.52 -26.24
C VAL A 264 34.75 25.91 -25.76
N GLN A 265 34.08 24.96 -25.13
CA GLN A 265 32.76 25.11 -24.54
C GLN A 265 32.90 25.56 -23.07
N LYS A 266 32.05 26.50 -22.65
CA LYS A 266 31.86 26.85 -21.23
C LYS A 266 30.63 26.08 -20.73
N SER A 267 30.86 25.01 -19.95
CA SER A 267 29.82 24.23 -19.29
C SER A 267 29.53 24.79 -17.89
N GLU A 268 28.32 24.52 -17.41
CA GLU A 268 27.81 24.98 -16.13
C GLU A 268 27.29 23.76 -15.34
N GLY A 269 27.29 23.84 -14.01
CA GLY A 269 26.76 22.79 -13.14
C GLY A 269 25.98 23.40 -11.99
N GLU A 270 24.80 22.83 -11.72
CA GLU A 270 23.90 23.26 -10.67
C GLU A 270 23.81 22.16 -9.59
N LEU A 271 24.34 22.44 -8.39
CA LEU A 271 24.60 21.43 -7.37
C LEU A 271 23.74 21.63 -6.10
N GLU A 272 22.77 20.74 -5.89
CA GLU A 272 22.01 20.61 -4.64
C GLU A 272 22.63 19.52 -3.72
N ASP A 273 23.93 19.60 -3.45
CA ASP A 273 24.70 18.59 -2.69
C ASP A 273 24.48 18.63 -1.16
N SER A 274 23.75 19.63 -0.65
CA SER A 274 23.52 19.81 0.78
C SER A 274 22.48 18.83 1.32
N LEU A 275 22.77 18.15 2.45
CA LEU A 275 21.79 17.28 3.13
C LEU A 275 20.52 18.02 3.57
N LEU A 276 20.60 19.34 3.73
CA LEU A 276 19.50 20.21 4.14
C LEU A 276 19.23 21.25 3.03
N GLN A 277 18.64 20.79 1.93
CA GLN A 277 18.16 21.66 0.85
C GLN A 277 16.99 22.54 1.32
N PHE A 278 17.19 23.86 1.26
CA PHE A 278 16.11 24.86 1.37
C PHE A 278 15.97 25.67 0.06
N GLY A 279 16.12 25.01 -1.10
CA GLY A 279 16.24 25.68 -2.40
C GLY A 279 17.54 26.48 -2.53
N GLN A 280 18.62 25.96 -1.93
CA GLN A 280 19.97 26.50 -2.06
C GLN A 280 20.75 25.61 -3.01
N SER A 281 21.26 26.21 -4.08
CA SER A 281 22.02 25.54 -5.13
C SER A 281 23.37 26.22 -5.31
N GLU A 282 24.42 25.43 -5.50
CA GLU A 282 25.78 25.91 -5.77
C GLU A 282 26.04 25.83 -7.28
N LEU A 283 26.28 26.99 -7.91
CA LEU A 283 26.63 27.08 -9.33
C LEU A 283 28.15 26.93 -9.51
N ILE A 284 28.56 26.04 -10.41
CA ILE A 284 29.94 25.88 -10.86
C ILE A 284 30.05 26.14 -12.36
N GLU A 285 31.20 26.66 -12.80
CA GLU A 285 31.51 26.86 -14.22
C GLU A 285 32.82 26.13 -14.55
N PHE A 286 32.89 25.49 -15.72
CA PHE A 286 34.09 24.78 -16.17
C PHE A 286 34.19 24.76 -17.69
N HIS A 287 35.39 24.55 -18.21
CA HIS A 287 35.60 24.44 -19.66
C HIS A 287 35.54 22.98 -20.10
N GLN A 288 35.02 22.71 -21.28
CA GLN A 288 35.10 21.39 -21.93
C GLN A 288 35.45 21.55 -23.40
N VAL A 289 36.12 20.56 -23.96
CA VAL A 289 36.32 20.44 -25.41
C VAL A 289 35.72 19.12 -25.84
N THR A 290 34.69 19.19 -26.69
CA THR A 290 33.95 18.03 -27.20
C THR A 290 33.96 17.96 -28.74
N ASN A 291 34.33 19.07 -29.40
CA ASN A 291 34.18 19.24 -30.83
C ASN A 291 35.40 19.98 -31.40
N PHE A 292 36.14 19.29 -32.26
CA PHE A 292 37.06 19.92 -33.19
C PHE A 292 36.79 19.40 -34.59
N LYS A 293 37.04 20.24 -35.59
CA LYS A 293 36.82 19.92 -37.00
C LYS A 293 38.08 20.20 -37.79
N SER A 294 38.70 19.14 -38.30
CA SER A 294 39.84 19.22 -39.21
C SER A 294 39.38 19.35 -40.67
N TYR A 295 40.20 20.02 -41.48
CA TYR A 295 40.03 20.27 -42.90
C TYR A 295 41.41 20.28 -43.56
N ASP A 296 41.55 19.66 -44.72
CA ASP A 296 42.79 19.65 -45.49
C ASP A 296 42.59 20.44 -46.79
N ASP A 297 43.34 21.53 -46.94
CA ASP A 297 43.39 22.33 -48.18
C ASP A 297 44.71 22.08 -48.94
N GLU A 298 44.75 22.43 -50.22
CA GLU A 298 45.98 22.44 -51.01
C GLU A 298 46.89 23.62 -50.59
N TYR A 299 48.19 23.39 -50.49
CA TYR A 299 49.14 24.45 -50.12
C TYR A 299 49.35 25.43 -51.26
N THR A 300 49.12 26.71 -50.97
CA THR A 300 49.55 27.84 -51.82
C THR A 300 50.74 28.56 -51.18
N ASP A 301 51.72 28.97 -51.99
CA ASP A 301 52.79 29.86 -51.52
C ASP A 301 52.26 31.23 -51.04
N ASP A 302 51.00 31.55 -51.38
CA ASP A 302 50.30 32.72 -50.88
C ASP A 302 49.80 32.58 -49.44
N ASP A 303 49.52 31.37 -48.97
CA ASP A 303 49.18 31.10 -47.57
C ASP A 303 50.45 31.12 -46.68
N GLY A 304 51.48 30.35 -47.06
CA GLY A 304 52.77 30.32 -46.36
C GLY A 304 52.80 29.56 -45.02
N TYR A 305 51.65 29.08 -44.52
CA TYR A 305 51.55 28.20 -43.35
C TYR A 305 51.09 26.79 -43.77
N MET A 306 51.52 25.76 -43.03
CA MET A 306 51.17 24.36 -43.28
C MET A 306 50.13 23.83 -42.29
N ILE A 307 50.04 24.43 -41.09
CA ILE A 307 49.03 24.10 -40.09
C ILE A 307 48.42 25.40 -39.56
N ALA A 308 47.10 25.42 -39.39
CA ALA A 308 46.38 26.48 -38.68
C ALA A 308 45.32 25.91 -37.72
N ILE A 309 45.38 26.29 -36.45
CA ILE A 309 44.35 25.96 -35.45
C ILE A 309 43.63 27.26 -35.05
N TYR A 310 42.31 27.23 -35.13
CA TYR A 310 41.42 28.32 -34.75
C TYR A 310 40.67 27.93 -33.47
N ILE A 311 41.19 28.36 -32.32
CA ILE A 311 40.56 28.12 -31.01
C ILE A 311 39.46 29.17 -30.80
N ARG A 312 38.21 28.71 -30.67
CA ARG A 312 37.00 29.52 -30.72
C ARG A 312 36.07 29.19 -29.54
N PHE A 313 35.23 30.13 -29.14
CA PHE A 313 34.14 29.85 -28.20
C PHE A 313 33.10 28.95 -28.88
N ASP A 314 32.72 27.83 -28.25
CA ASP A 314 31.59 27.04 -28.72
C ASP A 314 30.26 27.69 -28.36
N ARG A 315 29.25 27.47 -29.21
CA ARG A 315 27.85 27.82 -28.98
C ARG A 315 27.10 26.73 -28.20
N THR A 316 27.59 25.50 -28.16
CA THR A 316 27.02 24.47 -27.30
C THR A 316 27.53 24.65 -25.87
N TYR A 317 26.66 24.39 -24.92
CA TYR A 317 27.06 24.17 -23.53
C TYR A 317 26.23 23.08 -22.89
N ASP A 318 26.80 22.45 -21.87
CA ASP A 318 26.13 21.46 -21.06
C ASP A 318 25.85 22.06 -19.68
N ASN A 319 24.62 21.90 -19.20
CA ASN A 319 24.25 22.11 -17.80
C ASN A 319 24.18 20.74 -17.11
N TYR A 320 24.87 20.62 -15.97
CA TYR A 320 24.89 19.40 -15.15
C TYR A 320 24.15 19.68 -13.84
N GLU A 321 22.90 19.25 -13.75
CA GLU A 321 22.09 19.33 -12.54
C GLU A 321 22.38 18.09 -11.67
N ARG A 322 22.92 18.27 -10.47
CA ARG A 322 23.11 17.19 -9.48
C ARG A 322 22.29 17.47 -8.23
N LYS A 323 21.35 16.57 -7.94
CA LYS A 323 20.53 16.61 -6.74
C LYS A 323 20.74 15.38 -5.86
N VAL A 324 21.21 15.60 -4.63
CA VAL A 324 21.34 14.56 -3.60
C VAL A 324 20.00 14.36 -2.89
N TYR A 325 19.72 13.14 -2.42
CA TYR A 325 18.52 12.88 -1.61
C TYR A 325 18.55 13.70 -0.31
N GLY A 326 17.56 14.58 -0.12
CA GLY A 326 17.54 15.57 0.97
C GLY A 326 16.85 15.10 2.26
N PHE A 327 17.12 15.78 3.38
CA PHE A 327 16.42 15.54 4.65
C PHE A 327 14.90 15.78 4.56
N LEU A 328 14.46 16.74 3.73
CA LEU A 328 13.03 16.98 3.50
C LEU A 328 12.38 15.84 2.72
N GLU A 329 13.09 15.25 1.75
CA GLU A 329 12.64 14.08 0.99
C GLU A 329 12.59 12.84 1.89
N PHE A 330 13.56 12.68 2.79
CA PHE A 330 13.53 11.68 3.86
C PHE A 330 12.28 11.78 4.74
N LEU A 331 11.96 12.98 5.23
CA LEU A 331 10.73 13.18 6.02
C LEU A 331 9.47 12.98 5.18
N GLY A 332 9.48 13.37 3.90
CA GLY A 332 8.41 13.13 2.94
C GLY A 332 8.11 11.64 2.74
N ASP A 333 9.13 10.84 2.46
CA ASP A 333 9.02 9.38 2.27
C ASP A 333 8.52 8.67 3.54
N VAL A 334 9.12 8.98 4.69
CA VAL A 334 8.74 8.37 5.98
C VAL A 334 7.32 8.79 6.37
N GLY A 335 6.98 10.07 6.20
CA GLY A 335 5.65 10.62 6.49
C GLY A 335 4.57 10.09 5.54
N GLY A 336 4.88 9.96 4.26
CA GLY A 336 4.02 9.36 3.24
C GLY A 336 3.72 7.89 3.55
N LEU A 337 4.76 7.08 3.80
CA LEU A 337 4.59 5.68 4.20
C LEU A 337 3.80 5.55 5.50
N GLN A 338 4.06 6.40 6.49
CA GLN A 338 3.29 6.46 7.74
C GLN A 338 1.80 6.75 7.45
N GLY A 339 1.49 7.74 6.61
CA GLY A 339 0.12 8.10 6.23
C GLY A 339 -0.62 6.95 5.54
N SER A 340 0.01 6.29 4.56
CA SER A 340 -0.54 5.12 3.87
C SER A 340 -0.78 3.93 4.81
N LEU A 341 0.20 3.59 5.64
CA LEU A 341 0.10 2.48 6.59
C LEU A 341 -0.94 2.72 7.69
N ILE A 342 -1.05 3.96 8.20
CA ILE A 342 -2.10 4.34 9.15
C ILE A 342 -3.49 4.26 8.48
N SER A 343 -3.62 4.68 7.22
CA SER A 343 -4.90 4.62 6.50
C SER A 343 -5.39 3.18 6.30
N ILE A 344 -4.50 2.28 5.86
CA ILE A 344 -4.79 0.84 5.72
C ILE A 344 -5.09 0.22 7.09
N GLY A 345 -4.30 0.55 8.11
CA GLY A 345 -4.48 0.09 9.48
C GLY A 345 -5.82 0.54 10.06
N MET A 346 -6.24 1.78 9.82
CA MET A 346 -7.52 2.32 10.29
C MET A 346 -8.71 1.60 9.65
N PHE A 347 -8.65 1.29 8.35
CA PHE A 347 -9.70 0.52 7.68
C PHE A 347 -9.85 -0.89 8.28
N PHE A 348 -8.74 -1.62 8.37
CA PHE A 348 -8.76 -3.02 8.82
C PHE A 348 -9.01 -3.16 10.33
N VAL A 349 -8.27 -2.40 11.16
CA VAL A 349 -8.41 -2.45 12.62
C VAL A 349 -9.72 -1.77 13.06
N GLY A 350 -10.14 -0.68 12.41
CA GLY A 350 -11.42 -0.01 12.71
C GLY A 350 -12.61 -0.95 12.58
N PHE A 351 -12.68 -1.71 11.48
CA PHE A 351 -13.72 -2.73 11.28
C PHE A 351 -13.72 -3.80 12.40
N VAL A 352 -12.54 -4.34 12.74
CA VAL A 352 -12.39 -5.35 13.80
C VAL A 352 -12.71 -4.77 15.18
N ALA A 353 -12.27 -3.54 15.47
CA ALA A 353 -12.48 -2.83 16.73
C ALA A 353 -13.97 -2.54 16.96
N GLN A 354 -14.68 -2.08 15.93
CA GLN A 354 -16.13 -1.86 15.97
C GLN A 354 -16.89 -3.15 16.26
N ARG A 355 -16.58 -4.24 15.56
CA ARG A 355 -17.19 -5.55 15.81
C ARG A 355 -16.86 -6.07 17.23
N LEU A 356 -15.66 -5.82 17.74
CA LEU A 356 -15.27 -6.16 19.12
C LEU A 356 -15.94 -5.30 20.19
N PHE A 357 -16.15 -4.00 19.92
CA PHE A 357 -16.86 -3.07 20.80
C PHE A 357 -18.29 -3.53 21.02
N PHE A 358 -19.05 -3.68 19.92
CA PHE A 358 -20.40 -4.22 19.98
C PHE A 358 -20.45 -5.63 20.57
N SER A 359 -19.50 -6.52 20.27
CA SER A 359 -19.44 -7.86 20.91
C SER A 359 -19.39 -7.78 22.43
N LYS A 360 -18.52 -6.92 23.01
CA LYS A 360 -18.42 -6.77 24.47
C LYS A 360 -19.70 -6.20 25.09
N ILE A 361 -20.39 -5.28 24.39
CA ILE A 361 -21.65 -4.70 24.84
C ILE A 361 -22.79 -5.73 24.75
N ILE A 362 -22.98 -6.35 23.60
CA ILE A 362 -24.00 -7.38 23.34
C ILE A 362 -23.83 -8.54 24.34
N LYS A 363 -22.60 -8.95 24.67
CA LYS A 363 -22.31 -9.96 25.70
C LYS A 363 -22.65 -9.52 27.13
N LYS A 364 -22.57 -8.23 27.46
CA LYS A 364 -22.98 -7.67 28.76
C LYS A 364 -24.53 -7.61 28.85
N ILE A 365 -25.22 -7.25 27.76
CA ILE A 365 -26.66 -6.95 27.74
C ILE A 365 -27.53 -8.18 27.44
N TYR A 366 -27.23 -8.93 26.37
CA TYR A 366 -28.16 -9.92 25.81
C TYR A 366 -27.74 -11.40 26.00
N GLN A 367 -28.75 -12.26 26.04
CA GLN A 367 -28.67 -13.72 26.17
C GLN A 367 -29.20 -14.43 24.91
N VAL A 368 -28.74 -15.65 24.67
CA VAL A 368 -29.16 -16.54 23.58
C VAL A 368 -29.46 -17.93 24.15
N ARG A 369 -30.35 -18.68 23.50
CA ARG A 369 -30.63 -20.08 23.88
C ARG A 369 -29.54 -21.02 23.35
N LYS A 370 -29.10 -21.96 24.19
CA LYS A 370 -28.25 -23.09 23.78
C LYS A 370 -29.09 -24.11 23.03
N TYR A 371 -28.78 -24.33 21.75
CA TYR A 371 -29.41 -25.37 20.92
C TYR A 371 -28.56 -26.65 20.79
N GLU A 372 -27.32 -26.64 21.28
CA GLU A 372 -26.28 -27.65 20.98
C GLU A 372 -26.44 -29.00 21.73
N ASN A 373 -27.32 -29.09 22.74
CA ASN A 373 -27.33 -30.26 23.65
C ASN A 373 -28.41 -31.33 23.35
N PHE A 374 -29.30 -31.12 22.38
CA PHE A 374 -30.42 -32.05 22.15
C PHE A 374 -30.12 -33.17 21.13
N GLU A 375 -29.18 -32.99 20.20
CA GLU A 375 -28.81 -34.05 19.21
C GLU A 375 -28.16 -35.28 19.90
N ASN A 376 -27.35 -35.08 20.95
CA ASN A 376 -26.58 -36.17 21.58
C ASN A 376 -27.34 -37.03 22.61
N GLN A 377 -28.59 -36.69 22.96
CA GLN A 377 -29.40 -37.49 23.90
C GLN A 377 -30.39 -38.44 23.21
N GLY A 378 -30.61 -38.30 21.90
CA GLY A 378 -31.50 -39.18 21.13
C GLY A 378 -30.98 -40.62 20.94
N LEU A 379 -29.70 -40.87 21.21
CA LEU A 379 -29.04 -42.17 20.98
C LEU A 379 -28.76 -43.01 22.24
N ASN A 380 -28.94 -42.46 23.44
CA ASN A 380 -28.59 -43.12 24.71
C ASN A 380 -29.75 -43.18 25.70
N ASN A 381 -30.92 -43.61 25.23
CA ASN A 381 -32.07 -43.90 26.10
C ASN A 381 -32.29 -45.41 26.25
N HIS A 382 -31.37 -46.07 26.98
CA HIS A 382 -31.67 -47.35 27.63
C HIS A 382 -31.26 -47.30 29.11
N ARG A 383 -32.27 -47.33 29.99
CA ARG A 383 -32.19 -47.52 31.45
C ARG A 383 -31.16 -46.68 32.24
N THR A 384 -31.67 -45.63 32.89
CA THR A 384 -31.40 -45.40 34.33
C THR A 384 -32.63 -44.78 34.99
N GLN A 385 -33.44 -45.59 35.69
CA GLN A 385 -34.35 -45.09 36.72
C GLN A 385 -33.57 -45.02 38.03
N ILE A 386 -33.61 -43.88 38.72
CA ILE A 386 -33.02 -43.71 40.05
C ILE A 386 -34.14 -43.40 41.04
N TYR A 387 -34.66 -44.45 41.67
CA TYR A 387 -35.33 -44.40 42.97
C TYR A 387 -34.86 -45.64 43.77
N PRO A 388 -34.49 -45.50 45.05
CA PRO A 388 -34.16 -46.65 45.88
C PRO A 388 -35.45 -47.33 46.36
N SER A 389 -35.57 -48.64 46.13
CA SER A 389 -36.57 -49.49 46.77
C SER A 389 -35.86 -50.64 47.46
N ASN A 390 -36.22 -50.89 48.71
CA ASN A 390 -35.64 -51.96 49.53
C ASN A 390 -36.42 -53.27 49.28
N GLY A 391 -35.71 -54.38 49.03
CA GLY A 391 -36.31 -55.71 48.97
C GLY A 391 -35.37 -56.75 48.32
N PRO A 392 -35.15 -57.93 48.93
CA PRO A 392 -34.23 -58.94 48.41
C PRO A 392 -34.82 -59.79 47.28
N ALA A 393 -33.94 -60.41 46.49
CA ALA A 393 -34.26 -61.23 45.33
C ALA A 393 -34.91 -62.59 45.67
N PRO A 394 -35.45 -63.28 44.64
CA PRO A 394 -34.91 -64.63 44.39
C PRO A 394 -34.51 -64.93 42.93
N THR A 395 -33.68 -65.98 42.87
CA THR A 395 -32.92 -66.63 41.79
C THR A 395 -33.69 -67.28 40.62
N ARG A 396 -33.02 -67.34 39.46
CA ARG A 396 -32.93 -68.43 38.44
C ARG A 396 -34.24 -68.91 37.76
N LEU A 397 -34.26 -69.19 36.45
CA LEU A 397 -33.47 -70.20 35.73
C LEU A 397 -33.43 -69.98 34.21
N ASP A 398 -32.50 -70.65 33.53
CA ASP A 398 -32.30 -70.77 32.07
C ASP A 398 -33.44 -71.61 31.41
N ASP A 399 -33.63 -71.81 30.10
CA ASP A 399 -32.66 -72.01 29.01
C ASP A 399 -33.41 -72.19 27.65
N SER A 400 -32.70 -72.02 26.52
CA SER A 400 -32.97 -72.68 25.22
C SER A 400 -34.27 -72.26 24.45
N MET A 401 -34.53 -72.46 23.15
CA MET A 401 -33.95 -73.11 21.95
C MET A 401 -34.61 -72.44 20.70
N LEU A 402 -34.26 -72.59 19.41
CA LEU A 402 -33.08 -73.03 18.65
C LEU A 402 -33.41 -72.92 17.12
N LYS A 403 -32.48 -72.39 16.28
CA LYS A 403 -32.38 -72.51 14.79
C LYS A 403 -33.56 -71.97 13.91
N GLY A 404 -33.32 -71.51 12.67
CA GLY A 404 -32.06 -71.22 11.95
C GLY A 404 -32.23 -71.20 10.42
N THR A 405 -31.18 -70.77 9.68
CA THR A 405 -30.91 -70.98 8.22
C THR A 405 -31.90 -70.39 7.18
N LEU A 406 -31.55 -69.83 6.02
CA LEU A 406 -30.29 -69.68 5.23
C LEU A 406 -30.36 -68.38 4.37
N ASP A 407 -29.21 -67.75 4.11
CA ASP A 407 -28.94 -66.74 3.05
C ASP A 407 -28.36 -67.47 1.79
N PRO A 408 -28.11 -66.86 0.58
CA PRO A 408 -27.80 -65.43 0.34
C PRO A 408 -28.23 -64.75 -1.01
N GLU A 409 -27.95 -63.43 -1.09
CA GLU A 409 -27.48 -62.65 -2.29
C GLU A 409 -28.43 -62.48 -3.53
N VAL A 410 -28.51 -61.36 -4.28
CA VAL A 410 -27.90 -59.99 -4.35
C VAL A 410 -29.04 -59.01 -4.79
N GLY A 411 -29.11 -57.69 -4.56
CA GLY A 411 -28.28 -56.73 -3.81
C GLY A 411 -28.15 -55.36 -4.53
N ALA A 412 -28.77 -54.28 -4.02
CA ALA A 412 -28.68 -52.89 -4.55
C ALA A 412 -28.69 -51.86 -3.38
N PRO A 413 -28.06 -50.66 -3.52
CA PRO A 413 -27.62 -49.87 -2.36
C PRO A 413 -28.71 -49.03 -1.67
N GLN A 414 -28.95 -49.29 -0.37
CA GLN A 414 -29.98 -48.62 0.46
C GLN A 414 -29.64 -47.18 0.94
N ASN A 415 -28.67 -46.49 0.36
CA ASN A 415 -28.15 -45.22 0.92
C ASN A 415 -29.02 -43.96 0.69
N TYR A 416 -30.17 -44.05 0.04
CA TYR A 416 -31.08 -42.90 -0.17
C TYR A 416 -32.19 -42.74 0.88
N GLN A 417 -32.52 -43.77 1.67
CA GLN A 417 -33.58 -43.67 2.70
C GLN A 417 -33.09 -43.06 4.03
N LEU A 418 -31.79 -43.13 4.34
CA LEU A 418 -31.23 -42.68 5.61
C LEU A 418 -31.13 -41.13 5.77
N ILE A 419 -31.37 -40.39 4.69
CA ILE A 419 -31.32 -38.92 4.67
C ILE A 419 -32.73 -38.32 4.87
N GLN A 420 -33.78 -38.93 4.32
CA GLN A 420 -35.16 -38.47 4.52
C GLN A 420 -35.70 -38.79 5.93
N SER A 421 -35.26 -39.89 6.56
CA SER A 421 -35.62 -40.19 7.95
C SER A 421 -35.06 -39.16 8.94
N LYS A 422 -33.79 -38.77 8.81
CA LYS A 422 -33.18 -37.75 9.69
C LYS A 422 -33.89 -36.40 9.65
N VAL A 423 -34.30 -35.93 8.47
CA VAL A 423 -35.03 -34.66 8.32
C VAL A 423 -36.44 -34.74 8.92
N THR A 424 -37.11 -35.89 8.80
CA THR A 424 -38.45 -36.09 9.39
C THR A 424 -38.43 -36.30 10.90
N ASP A 425 -37.38 -36.90 11.46
CA ASP A 425 -37.24 -37.07 12.92
C ASP A 425 -36.75 -35.81 13.64
N GLU A 426 -35.89 -34.98 13.03
CA GLU A 426 -35.66 -33.59 13.52
C GLU A 426 -36.99 -32.81 13.59
N PHE A 427 -37.84 -32.96 12.57
CA PHE A 427 -39.15 -32.29 12.52
C PHE A 427 -40.08 -32.78 13.64
N LYS A 428 -40.16 -34.10 13.89
CA LYS A 428 -40.96 -34.68 15.00
C LYS A 428 -40.46 -34.26 16.38
N GLY A 429 -39.14 -34.18 16.59
CA GLY A 429 -38.58 -33.70 17.85
C GLY A 429 -38.96 -32.25 18.14
N VAL A 430 -38.91 -31.40 17.11
CA VAL A 430 -39.24 -29.97 17.21
C VAL A 430 -40.76 -29.71 17.34
N THR A 431 -41.62 -30.48 16.65
CA THR A 431 -43.09 -30.34 16.79
C THR A 431 -43.60 -30.77 18.16
N ASN A 432 -43.09 -31.86 18.74
CA ASN A 432 -43.43 -32.27 20.11
C ASN A 432 -43.14 -31.17 21.14
N ILE A 433 -42.00 -30.47 21.01
CA ILE A 433 -41.64 -29.35 21.88
C ILE A 433 -42.58 -28.14 21.68
N LYS A 434 -43.06 -27.91 20.45
CA LYS A 434 -44.02 -26.84 20.13
C LYS A 434 -45.39 -27.11 20.77
N GLU A 435 -45.89 -28.34 20.69
CA GLU A 435 -47.17 -28.74 21.29
C GLU A 435 -47.12 -28.71 22.83
N GLN A 436 -46.04 -29.22 23.43
CA GLN A 436 -45.82 -29.18 24.87
C GLN A 436 -45.76 -27.75 25.43
N GLU A 437 -45.25 -26.79 24.65
CA GLU A 437 -45.18 -25.39 25.08
C GLU A 437 -46.48 -24.62 24.77
N GLN A 438 -47.25 -25.05 23.77
CA GLN A 438 -48.63 -24.58 23.52
C GLN A 438 -49.58 -25.01 24.63
N SER A 439 -49.46 -26.25 25.12
CA SER A 439 -50.26 -26.72 26.26
C SER A 439 -49.89 -25.96 27.53
N LEU A 440 -48.60 -25.86 27.88
CA LEU A 440 -48.13 -25.07 29.03
C LEU A 440 -48.58 -23.60 28.97
N GLN A 441 -48.49 -22.94 27.82
CA GLN A 441 -48.93 -21.54 27.68
C GLN A 441 -50.45 -21.38 27.91
N LYS A 442 -51.27 -22.31 27.41
CA LYS A 442 -52.73 -22.33 27.64
C LYS A 442 -53.04 -22.63 29.10
N GLU A 443 -52.31 -23.57 29.71
CA GLU A 443 -52.42 -23.95 31.12
C GLU A 443 -52.13 -22.74 32.04
N PHE A 444 -50.95 -22.12 31.92
CA PHE A 444 -50.57 -20.92 32.69
C PHE A 444 -51.45 -19.68 32.43
N LYS A 445 -52.27 -19.64 31.38
CA LYS A 445 -53.24 -18.56 31.17
C LYS A 445 -54.39 -18.62 32.19
N PHE A 446 -54.74 -19.82 32.67
CA PHE A 446 -55.89 -20.07 33.55
C PHE A 446 -55.51 -20.73 34.89
N LYS A 447 -54.28 -21.22 35.08
CA LYS A 447 -53.80 -21.77 36.37
C LYS A 447 -53.64 -20.66 37.41
N ASP A 448 -54.44 -20.71 38.48
CA ASP A 448 -54.32 -19.79 39.62
C ASP A 448 -53.24 -20.18 40.65
N LYS A 449 -52.74 -21.43 40.61
CA LYS A 449 -51.73 -21.96 41.54
C LYS A 449 -50.61 -22.69 40.78
N ILE A 450 -49.37 -22.56 41.25
CA ILE A 450 -48.19 -23.22 40.67
C ILE A 450 -47.91 -24.57 41.37
N GLU A 451 -47.82 -25.63 40.57
CA GLU A 451 -47.44 -26.98 41.01
C GLU A 451 -45.92 -27.19 40.93
N GLN A 452 -45.38 -28.24 41.59
CA GLN A 452 -43.93 -28.48 41.56
C GLN A 452 -43.38 -28.83 40.16
N LYS A 453 -44.21 -29.44 39.30
CA LYS A 453 -43.88 -29.76 37.90
C LYS A 453 -43.63 -28.50 37.07
N ASP A 454 -44.46 -27.48 37.27
CA ASP A 454 -44.37 -26.16 36.61
C ASP A 454 -43.05 -25.46 36.91
N ILE A 455 -42.59 -25.55 38.17
CA ILE A 455 -41.31 -24.99 38.62
C ILE A 455 -40.14 -25.66 37.88
N GLY A 456 -40.19 -26.97 37.65
CA GLY A 456 -39.18 -27.69 36.86
C GLY A 456 -39.02 -27.12 35.45
N ASN A 457 -40.15 -26.88 34.77
CA ASN A 457 -40.18 -26.34 33.40
C ASN A 457 -39.66 -24.89 33.32
N VAL A 458 -40.06 -24.03 34.26
CA VAL A 458 -39.54 -22.64 34.38
C VAL A 458 -38.02 -22.66 34.59
N LEU A 459 -37.53 -23.53 35.45
CA LEU A 459 -36.12 -23.58 35.83
C LEU A 459 -35.24 -24.17 34.71
N PHE A 460 -35.76 -25.13 33.93
CA PHE A 460 -35.16 -25.59 32.67
C PHE A 460 -35.06 -24.46 31.63
N ALA A 461 -36.09 -23.61 31.51
CA ALA A 461 -36.09 -22.45 30.62
C ALA A 461 -35.09 -21.34 31.02
N PHE A 462 -34.58 -21.35 32.26
CA PHE A 462 -33.43 -20.54 32.68
C PHE A 462 -32.09 -21.21 32.36
N LEU A 463 -31.95 -22.52 32.61
CA LEU A 463 -30.71 -23.27 32.36
C LEU A 463 -30.27 -23.26 30.90
N ASN A 464 -31.22 -23.24 29.95
CA ASN A 464 -30.94 -23.24 28.51
C ASN A 464 -30.59 -21.86 27.94
N ARG A 465 -30.44 -20.83 28.77
CA ARG A 465 -29.95 -19.51 28.35
C ARG A 465 -28.49 -19.35 28.69
N SER A 466 -27.76 -18.66 27.83
CA SER A 466 -26.39 -18.21 28.10
C SER A 466 -26.13 -16.87 27.44
N ARG A 467 -25.17 -16.10 27.96
CA ARG A 467 -24.72 -14.85 27.34
C ARG A 467 -24.21 -15.09 25.91
N PHE A 468 -24.52 -14.17 25.00
CA PHE A 468 -23.97 -14.23 23.65
C PHE A 468 -22.45 -14.01 23.69
N SER A 469 -21.70 -14.76 22.89
CA SER A 469 -20.26 -14.60 22.77
C SER A 469 -19.84 -14.60 21.31
N TYR A 470 -19.22 -13.50 20.88
CA TYR A 470 -18.68 -13.34 19.54
C TYR A 470 -17.19 -13.00 19.66
N THR A 471 -16.33 -13.88 19.15
CA THR A 471 -14.89 -13.85 19.37
C THR A 471 -14.13 -13.32 18.16
N ILE A 472 -12.83 -13.07 18.32
CA ILE A 472 -11.96 -12.64 17.21
C ILE A 472 -11.92 -13.71 16.10
N GLN A 473 -11.99 -15.00 16.44
CA GLN A 473 -12.04 -16.09 15.46
C GLN A 473 -13.31 -16.02 14.61
N ASP A 474 -14.47 -15.71 15.22
CA ASP A 474 -15.70 -15.48 14.46
C ASP A 474 -15.52 -14.25 13.53
N ILE A 475 -14.94 -13.14 14.00
CA ILE A 475 -14.67 -11.94 13.17
C ILE A 475 -13.75 -12.25 11.99
N ILE A 476 -12.66 -12.99 12.19
CA ILE A 476 -11.75 -13.39 11.11
C ILE A 476 -12.46 -14.28 10.09
N HIS A 477 -13.29 -15.24 10.54
CA HIS A 477 -14.09 -16.08 9.64
C HIS A 477 -15.11 -15.27 8.83
N TYR A 478 -15.69 -14.20 9.39
CA TYR A 478 -16.57 -13.27 8.66
C TYR A 478 -15.82 -12.53 7.54
N ILE A 479 -14.62 -12.02 7.83
CA ILE A 479 -13.77 -11.30 6.87
C ILE A 479 -13.27 -12.24 5.77
N MET A 480 -12.66 -13.39 6.14
CA MET A 480 -12.08 -14.36 5.21
C MET A 480 -13.09 -15.00 4.23
N LYS A 481 -14.39 -14.93 4.52
CA LYS A 481 -15.46 -15.40 3.63
C LYS A 481 -16.21 -14.27 2.91
N CYS A 482 -15.66 -13.05 2.94
CA CYS A 482 -16.19 -11.84 2.31
C CYS A 482 -17.70 -11.65 2.52
N MET A 483 -18.20 -11.95 3.73
CA MET A 483 -19.64 -11.92 3.99
C MET A 483 -20.26 -10.52 4.00
N CYS A 484 -19.43 -9.47 3.90
CA CYS A 484 -19.86 -8.09 3.60
C CYS A 484 -20.62 -7.98 2.26
N LEU A 485 -20.33 -8.86 1.30
CA LEU A 485 -20.89 -8.83 -0.06
C LEU A 485 -22.01 -9.85 -0.30
N ARG A 486 -22.43 -10.59 0.74
CA ARG A 486 -23.48 -11.62 0.64
C ARG A 486 -24.72 -11.22 1.41
N ASN A 487 -25.89 -11.58 0.89
CA ASN A 487 -27.14 -11.34 1.60
C ASN A 487 -27.13 -12.07 2.95
N ILE A 488 -27.29 -11.31 4.03
CA ILE A 488 -27.23 -11.79 5.42
C ILE A 488 -28.44 -12.71 5.72
N GLU A 489 -29.57 -12.53 5.02
CA GLU A 489 -30.81 -13.27 5.26
C GLU A 489 -30.74 -14.73 4.81
N GLU A 490 -30.14 -15.03 3.65
CA GLU A 490 -29.93 -16.41 3.17
C GLU A 490 -29.08 -17.23 4.15
N ASN A 491 -28.15 -16.56 4.82
CA ASN A 491 -27.22 -17.18 5.77
C ASN A 491 -27.86 -17.57 7.12
N ARG A 492 -29.12 -17.18 7.39
CA ARG A 492 -29.90 -17.60 8.56
C ARG A 492 -29.98 -19.12 8.73
N ARG A 493 -29.99 -19.88 7.61
CA ARG A 493 -30.21 -21.34 7.61
C ARG A 493 -28.96 -22.18 7.95
N ARG A 494 -27.74 -21.68 7.72
CA ARG A 494 -26.51 -22.48 7.89
C ARG A 494 -26.02 -22.43 9.35
N LYS A 495 -25.84 -23.58 10.02
CA LYS A 495 -25.37 -23.68 11.43
C LYS A 495 -24.11 -22.80 11.68
N LEU A 496 -23.17 -22.75 10.71
CA LEU A 496 -21.96 -21.92 10.73
C LEU A 496 -22.21 -20.40 10.77
N TYR A 497 -23.19 -19.88 10.00
CA TYR A 497 -23.37 -18.43 9.83
C TYR A 497 -24.41 -17.81 10.77
N LYS A 498 -25.21 -18.64 11.44
CA LYS A 498 -26.21 -18.23 12.44
C LYS A 498 -25.65 -17.32 13.54
N ARG A 499 -24.36 -17.47 13.91
CA ARG A 499 -23.68 -16.58 14.88
C ARG A 499 -23.50 -15.15 14.36
N HIS A 500 -23.16 -14.97 13.08
CA HIS A 500 -23.00 -13.65 12.47
C HIS A 500 -24.36 -12.95 12.32
N PHE A 501 -25.38 -13.68 11.84
CA PHE A 501 -26.76 -13.17 11.77
C PHE A 501 -27.28 -12.70 13.14
N LEU A 502 -27.04 -13.47 14.21
CA LEU A 502 -27.41 -13.09 15.58
C LEU A 502 -26.62 -11.86 16.09
N PHE A 503 -25.37 -11.69 15.67
CA PHE A 503 -24.60 -10.49 15.98
C PHE A 503 -25.21 -9.26 15.30
N ASP A 504 -25.49 -9.33 13.99
CA ASP A 504 -26.04 -8.22 13.22
C ASP A 504 -27.42 -7.79 13.75
N LYS A 505 -28.31 -8.75 14.04
CA LYS A 505 -29.61 -8.47 14.66
C LYS A 505 -29.49 -7.88 16.08
N ALA A 506 -28.47 -8.25 16.84
CA ALA A 506 -28.22 -7.65 18.14
C ALA A 506 -27.63 -6.24 18.05
N GLN A 507 -26.82 -5.95 17.02
CA GLN A 507 -26.35 -4.59 16.73
C GLN A 507 -27.52 -3.68 16.29
N GLU A 508 -28.42 -4.18 15.43
CA GLU A 508 -29.64 -3.48 15.02
C GLU A 508 -30.55 -3.19 16.23
N LYS A 509 -30.83 -4.19 17.06
CA LYS A 509 -31.63 -4.03 18.29
C LYS A 509 -30.99 -3.05 19.27
N PHE A 510 -29.67 -3.11 19.43
CA PHE A 510 -28.92 -2.19 20.28
C PHE A 510 -29.02 -0.74 19.77
N GLY A 511 -28.90 -0.52 18.46
CA GLY A 511 -29.09 0.79 17.84
C GLY A 511 -30.49 1.36 18.08
N GLN A 512 -31.53 0.53 17.98
CA GLN A 512 -32.92 0.91 18.28
C GLN A 512 -33.17 1.21 19.78
N GLU A 513 -32.36 0.64 20.67
CA GLU A 513 -32.43 0.85 22.12
C GLU A 513 -31.57 2.03 22.61
N LEU A 514 -30.58 2.50 21.82
CA LEU A 514 -29.59 3.51 22.19
C LEU A 514 -30.08 4.98 22.07
N ASP A 515 -31.24 5.29 22.62
CA ASP A 515 -31.68 6.68 22.83
C ASP A 515 -31.33 7.11 24.27
N ALA A 516 -30.30 7.94 24.42
CA ALA A 516 -29.83 8.40 25.73
C ALA A 516 -30.90 9.19 26.52
N ILE A 517 -31.76 9.96 25.84
CA ILE A 517 -32.83 10.74 26.48
C ILE A 517 -33.90 9.77 27.00
N ARG A 518 -34.26 8.76 26.21
CA ARG A 518 -35.20 7.71 26.61
C ARG A 518 -34.64 6.84 27.73
N ILE A 519 -33.37 6.42 27.67
CA ILE A 519 -32.70 5.65 28.73
C ILE A 519 -32.69 6.44 30.04
N VAL A 520 -32.27 7.71 30.05
CA VAL A 520 -32.25 8.51 31.30
C VAL A 520 -33.67 8.71 31.86
N LYS A 521 -34.67 8.93 30.99
CA LYS A 521 -36.08 9.07 31.40
C LYS A 521 -36.66 7.76 31.94
N THR A 522 -36.42 6.61 31.30
CA THR A 522 -36.92 5.30 31.77
C THR A 522 -36.20 4.86 33.04
N LEU A 523 -34.88 5.03 33.15
CA LEU A 523 -34.10 4.63 34.31
C LEU A 523 -34.50 5.43 35.58
N ARG A 524 -34.80 6.73 35.44
CA ARG A 524 -35.39 7.54 36.54
C ARG A 524 -36.78 7.04 36.95
N LYS A 525 -37.69 6.82 36.00
CA LYS A 525 -39.06 6.32 36.27
C LYS A 525 -39.04 4.92 36.87
N PHE A 526 -38.23 4.02 36.33
CA PHE A 526 -38.10 2.64 36.78
C PHE A 526 -37.44 2.55 38.16
N LYS A 527 -36.43 3.36 38.48
CA LYS A 527 -35.83 3.38 39.83
C LYS A 527 -36.87 3.72 40.90
N MET A 528 -37.71 4.74 40.65
CA MET A 528 -38.83 5.10 41.53
C MET A 528 -39.86 3.96 41.64
N LEU A 529 -40.34 3.44 40.50
CA LEU A 529 -41.39 2.42 40.44
C LEU A 529 -40.93 1.08 41.05
N ALA A 530 -39.72 0.62 40.73
CA ALA A 530 -39.19 -0.64 41.24
C ALA A 530 -38.87 -0.59 42.73
N GLN A 531 -38.46 0.57 43.28
CA GLN A 531 -38.29 0.76 44.72
C GLN A 531 -39.62 0.76 45.47
N ALA A 532 -40.69 1.29 44.89
CA ALA A 532 -42.02 1.36 45.52
C ALA A 532 -42.87 0.08 45.42
N LEU A 533 -42.80 -0.65 44.29
CA LEU A 533 -43.81 -1.69 43.97
C LEU A 533 -43.28 -3.13 43.85
N LEU A 534 -41.99 -3.35 43.58
CA LEU A 534 -41.49 -4.68 43.17
C LEU A 534 -40.69 -5.38 44.29
N SER A 535 -41.20 -6.52 44.76
CA SER A 535 -40.53 -7.37 45.74
C SER A 535 -39.22 -7.97 45.19
N GLN A 536 -38.31 -8.40 46.08
CA GLN A 536 -37.04 -9.01 45.70
C GLN A 536 -37.22 -10.26 44.80
N LYS A 537 -38.33 -10.99 44.94
CA LYS A 537 -38.62 -12.16 44.09
C LYS A 537 -39.04 -11.75 42.68
N HIS A 538 -39.93 -10.76 42.55
CA HIS A 538 -40.40 -10.27 41.24
C HIS A 538 -39.24 -9.68 40.43
N ARG A 539 -38.34 -8.93 41.07
CA ARG A 539 -37.13 -8.38 40.43
C ARG A 539 -36.19 -9.46 39.87
N LEU A 540 -36.23 -10.70 40.37
CA LEU A 540 -35.44 -11.81 39.81
C LEU A 540 -36.12 -12.44 38.59
N VAL A 541 -37.45 -12.54 38.61
CA VAL A 541 -38.27 -13.07 37.50
C VAL A 541 -38.18 -12.16 36.27
N LEU A 542 -38.27 -10.84 36.46
CA LEU A 542 -38.14 -9.84 35.39
C LEU A 542 -36.83 -9.99 34.58
N LYS A 543 -35.70 -10.30 35.22
CA LYS A 543 -34.40 -10.48 34.54
C LYS A 543 -34.39 -11.60 33.50
N PHE A 544 -35.28 -12.58 33.63
CA PHE A 544 -35.46 -13.69 32.68
C PHE A 544 -36.68 -13.49 31.77
N GLN A 545 -37.31 -12.31 31.77
CA GLN A 545 -38.34 -11.96 30.81
C GLN A 545 -37.76 -11.78 29.40
N ARG A 546 -38.66 -11.62 28.42
CA ARG A 546 -38.41 -11.56 26.98
C ARG A 546 -37.31 -10.57 26.55
N GLN A 547 -37.19 -9.41 27.20
CA GLN A 547 -36.38 -8.27 26.75
C GLN A 547 -34.87 -8.59 26.61
N ASN A 548 -34.32 -9.39 27.53
CA ASN A 548 -32.89 -9.71 27.58
C ASN A 548 -32.45 -10.84 26.61
N LEU A 549 -33.32 -11.34 25.72
CA LEU A 549 -33.00 -12.43 24.77
C LEU A 549 -32.97 -11.96 23.31
N ILE A 550 -31.90 -12.25 22.56
CA ILE A 550 -31.74 -11.83 21.15
C ILE A 550 -32.84 -12.44 20.25
N GLU A 551 -33.51 -11.56 19.50
CA GLU A 551 -34.53 -11.79 18.45
C GLU A 551 -34.03 -12.54 17.20
N THR A 552 -34.88 -13.32 16.53
CA THR A 552 -34.94 -13.31 15.04
C THR A 552 -35.91 -12.24 14.51
N SER A 553 -36.91 -11.81 15.30
CA SER A 553 -37.83 -10.70 14.99
C SER A 553 -37.89 -9.63 16.08
N SER A 554 -38.26 -8.42 15.72
CA SER A 554 -38.16 -7.21 16.54
C SER A 554 -39.43 -6.95 17.37
N SER A 555 -39.33 -6.84 18.70
CA SER A 555 -40.17 -5.94 19.53
C SER A 555 -39.87 -5.96 21.03
N SER A 556 -39.98 -4.77 21.62
CA SER A 556 -40.02 -4.42 23.06
C SER A 556 -38.70 -4.38 23.84
N SER A 557 -38.59 -3.32 24.64
CA SER A 557 -37.43 -2.81 25.36
C SER A 557 -37.82 -2.56 26.82
N ASP A 558 -36.89 -2.72 27.77
CA ASP A 558 -36.70 -1.86 28.95
C ASP A 558 -35.45 -2.31 29.71
N SER A 559 -34.84 -1.41 30.50
CA SER A 559 -33.46 -1.51 30.98
C SER A 559 -33.29 -2.10 32.40
N ASP A 560 -32.36 -3.04 32.55
CA ASP A 560 -32.04 -3.72 33.82
C ASP A 560 -30.80 -3.13 34.54
N ASN A 561 -30.81 -3.11 35.88
CA ASN A 561 -29.74 -2.52 36.70
C ASN A 561 -28.78 -3.57 37.32
N ASN A 562 -27.50 -3.21 37.43
CA ASN A 562 -26.37 -4.15 37.29
C ASN A 562 -25.84 -4.77 38.60
N ASN A 563 -26.48 -4.53 39.76
CA ASN A 563 -25.78 -4.65 41.05
C ASN A 563 -25.78 -6.04 41.74
N TYR A 564 -26.40 -7.07 41.17
CA TYR A 564 -26.22 -8.48 41.59
C TYR A 564 -26.43 -9.43 40.40
N ASP A 565 -25.31 -9.95 39.87
CA ASP A 565 -25.24 -10.72 38.62
C ASP A 565 -25.44 -12.24 38.87
N THR A 566 -26.65 -12.62 39.27
CA THR A 566 -27.01 -14.01 39.60
C THR A 566 -26.85 -14.97 38.42
N VAL A 567 -26.94 -14.47 37.18
CA VAL A 567 -26.72 -15.26 35.95
C VAL A 567 -25.24 -15.63 35.81
N ARG A 568 -24.31 -14.68 36.03
CA ARG A 568 -22.87 -14.94 36.01
C ARG A 568 -22.42 -15.96 37.05
N LEU A 569 -23.10 -16.01 38.20
CA LEU A 569 -22.85 -17.02 39.23
C LEU A 569 -23.39 -18.42 38.84
N MET A 570 -24.41 -18.49 37.97
CA MET A 570 -24.90 -19.75 37.37
C MET A 570 -24.08 -20.21 36.16
N GLU A 571 -23.43 -19.30 35.45
CA GLU A 571 -22.46 -19.58 34.37
C GLU A 571 -21.04 -19.84 34.89
N ASN A 572 -20.83 -19.83 36.22
CA ASN A 572 -19.52 -20.02 36.83
C ASN A 572 -18.96 -21.42 36.54
N THR A 573 -17.65 -21.50 36.27
CA THR A 573 -16.93 -22.77 36.02
C THR A 573 -16.90 -23.67 37.26
N ASN A 574 -17.02 -23.11 38.46
CA ASN A 574 -17.08 -23.90 39.69
C ASN A 574 -18.50 -24.50 39.88
N PRO A 575 -18.66 -25.84 39.85
CA PRO A 575 -19.97 -26.50 39.93
C PRO A 575 -20.66 -26.29 41.29
N LEU A 576 -19.92 -26.11 42.38
CA LEU A 576 -20.50 -25.87 43.71
C LEU A 576 -21.19 -24.50 43.77
N ILE A 577 -20.57 -23.45 43.21
CA ILE A 577 -21.17 -22.11 43.17
C ILE A 577 -22.44 -22.13 42.32
N ARG A 578 -22.41 -22.83 41.18
CA ARG A 578 -23.57 -23.04 40.32
C ARG A 578 -24.70 -23.80 41.04
N LEU A 579 -24.37 -24.85 41.79
CA LEU A 579 -25.33 -25.65 42.57
C LEU A 579 -25.95 -24.85 43.72
N VAL A 580 -25.17 -24.05 44.45
CA VAL A 580 -25.67 -23.17 45.52
C VAL A 580 -26.63 -22.12 44.96
N MET A 581 -26.30 -21.50 43.81
CA MET A 581 -27.20 -20.56 43.13
C MET A 581 -28.47 -21.23 42.62
N PHE A 582 -28.36 -22.45 42.07
CA PHE A 582 -29.50 -23.27 41.66
C PHE A 582 -30.42 -23.60 42.85
N GLY A 583 -29.85 -23.99 44.00
CA GLY A 583 -30.60 -24.22 45.23
C GLY A 583 -31.31 -22.96 45.73
N LYS A 584 -30.66 -21.80 45.67
CA LYS A 584 -31.24 -20.49 46.02
C LYS A 584 -32.40 -20.11 45.10
N LEU A 585 -32.25 -20.31 43.79
CA LEU A 585 -33.30 -20.11 42.79
C LEU A 585 -34.47 -21.08 42.98
N LYS A 586 -34.20 -22.37 43.17
CA LYS A 586 -35.22 -23.38 43.48
C LYS A 586 -36.00 -22.96 44.73
N LYS A 587 -35.32 -22.59 45.82
CA LYS A 587 -35.94 -22.11 47.08
C LYS A 587 -36.79 -20.84 46.89
N MET A 588 -36.38 -19.93 46.01
CA MET A 588 -37.17 -18.75 45.66
C MET A 588 -38.41 -19.10 44.83
N MET A 589 -38.28 -20.00 43.85
CA MET A 589 -39.38 -20.44 42.97
C MET A 589 -40.40 -21.32 43.70
N THR A 590 -39.96 -22.22 44.59
CA THR A 590 -40.86 -22.97 45.49
C THR A 590 -41.63 -22.04 46.43
N GLY A 591 -41.12 -20.84 46.69
CA GLY A 591 -41.82 -19.80 47.44
C GLY A 591 -43.03 -19.17 46.72
N PHE A 592 -43.33 -19.58 45.47
CA PHE A 592 -44.58 -19.30 44.75
C PHE A 592 -45.48 -20.56 44.63
N SER A 593 -45.00 -21.75 45.01
CA SER A 593 -45.83 -22.97 44.96
C SER A 593 -46.94 -22.92 45.99
N GLY A 594 -48.15 -23.36 45.62
CA GLY A 594 -49.32 -23.39 46.51
C GLY A 594 -49.97 -22.03 46.82
N LYS A 595 -49.33 -20.90 46.49
CA LYS A 595 -49.94 -19.56 46.60
C LYS A 595 -50.79 -19.25 45.37
N GLN A 596 -51.83 -18.44 45.56
CA GLN A 596 -52.55 -17.84 44.43
C GLN A 596 -51.65 -16.80 43.76
N LEU A 597 -51.51 -16.89 42.43
CA LEU A 597 -50.73 -15.95 41.63
C LEU A 597 -51.47 -14.62 41.44
N GLU A 598 -50.83 -13.53 41.83
CA GLU A 598 -51.29 -12.20 41.46
C GLU A 598 -51.32 -12.03 39.93
N PRO A 599 -52.20 -11.17 39.37
CA PRO A 599 -52.27 -10.93 37.93
C PRO A 599 -50.92 -10.54 37.31
N LEU A 600 -50.09 -9.80 38.05
CA LEU A 600 -48.75 -9.40 37.64
C LEU A 600 -47.80 -10.61 37.51
N GLU A 601 -47.80 -11.50 38.51
CA GLU A 601 -46.96 -12.71 38.54
C GLU A 601 -47.33 -13.68 37.41
N ARG A 602 -48.63 -13.87 37.20
CA ARG A 602 -49.19 -14.68 36.11
C ARG A 602 -48.75 -14.15 34.75
N ASN A 603 -48.82 -12.83 34.55
CA ASN A 603 -48.38 -12.19 33.31
C ASN A 603 -46.86 -12.28 33.09
N MET A 604 -46.04 -12.13 34.14
CA MET A 604 -44.58 -12.32 34.06
C MET A 604 -44.21 -13.75 33.67
N MET A 605 -44.80 -14.76 34.33
CA MET A 605 -44.53 -16.18 34.06
C MET A 605 -45.01 -16.58 32.66
N ARG A 606 -46.21 -16.16 32.27
CA ARG A 606 -46.74 -16.35 30.90
C ARG A 606 -45.81 -15.70 29.85
N GLY A 607 -45.22 -14.55 30.18
CA GLY A 607 -44.20 -13.85 29.38
C GLY A 607 -42.95 -14.67 29.06
N MET A 608 -42.64 -15.71 29.84
CA MET A 608 -41.49 -16.60 29.60
C MET A 608 -41.76 -17.67 28.53
N PHE A 609 -43.00 -18.14 28.43
CA PHE A 609 -43.41 -19.25 27.55
C PHE A 609 -44.04 -18.79 26.23
N ILE A 610 -44.64 -17.58 26.19
CA ILE A 610 -45.28 -17.00 24.97
C ILE A 610 -44.41 -17.11 23.70
N ARG A 611 -43.08 -17.03 23.82
CA ARG A 611 -42.20 -16.76 22.66
C ARG A 611 -41.82 -17.96 21.82
N LYS A 612 -41.61 -19.16 22.39
CA LYS A 612 -41.19 -20.37 21.63
C LYS A 612 -42.11 -20.58 20.42
N LEU A 613 -43.40 -20.35 20.63
CA LEU A 613 -44.48 -20.51 19.68
C LEU A 613 -44.50 -19.45 18.59
N LYS A 614 -44.05 -18.22 18.88
CA LYS A 614 -43.91 -17.15 17.88
C LYS A 614 -42.69 -17.41 17.00
N ASP A 615 -41.55 -17.75 17.60
CA ASP A 615 -40.33 -18.15 16.90
C ASP A 615 -40.66 -19.30 15.91
N PHE A 616 -41.36 -20.34 16.37
CA PHE A 616 -41.81 -21.46 15.53
C PHE A 616 -42.88 -21.11 14.48
N ALA A 617 -43.81 -20.19 14.77
CA ALA A 617 -44.82 -19.77 13.80
C ALA A 617 -44.20 -18.91 12.68
N GLU A 618 -43.16 -18.15 13.01
CA GLU A 618 -42.40 -17.33 12.06
C GLU A 618 -41.47 -18.21 11.22
N ASP A 619 -40.73 -19.16 11.80
CA ASP A 619 -39.98 -20.17 11.04
C ASP A 619 -40.91 -21.00 10.12
N ALA A 620 -42.12 -21.35 10.57
CA ALA A 620 -43.11 -22.05 9.75
C ALA A 620 -43.69 -21.19 8.61
N ARG A 621 -43.98 -19.89 8.84
CA ARG A 621 -44.40 -18.96 7.79
C ARG A 621 -43.31 -18.78 6.73
N ASN A 622 -42.06 -18.61 7.15
CA ASN A 622 -40.90 -18.52 6.25
C ASN A 622 -40.69 -19.81 5.45
N LEU A 623 -40.96 -21.00 6.04
CA LEU A 623 -40.98 -22.27 5.30
C LEU A 623 -42.07 -22.29 4.23
N THR A 624 -43.30 -21.89 4.56
CA THR A 624 -44.38 -21.82 3.55
C THR A 624 -44.11 -20.74 2.49
N GLU A 625 -43.52 -19.59 2.83
CA GLU A 625 -43.18 -18.50 1.90
C GLU A 625 -42.14 -18.89 0.85
N ASN A 626 -41.31 -19.91 1.12
CA ASN A 626 -40.35 -20.44 0.17
C ASN A 626 -40.80 -21.74 -0.52
N GLN A 627 -41.97 -22.28 -0.19
CA GLN A 627 -42.59 -23.38 -0.94
C GLN A 627 -43.37 -22.84 -2.11
N THR A 628 -43.26 -23.51 -3.26
CA THR A 628 -44.06 -23.18 -4.43
C THR A 628 -45.55 -23.35 -4.11
N LEU A 629 -46.42 -22.59 -4.79
CA LEU A 629 -47.88 -22.67 -4.60
C LEU A 629 -48.42 -24.10 -4.77
N LEU A 630 -47.75 -24.89 -5.62
CA LEU A 630 -48.06 -26.28 -5.94
C LEU A 630 -47.64 -27.26 -4.82
N GLU A 631 -46.56 -26.99 -4.08
CA GLU A 631 -46.21 -27.75 -2.87
C GLU A 631 -47.18 -27.45 -1.71
N ARG A 632 -47.58 -26.19 -1.53
CA ARG A 632 -48.58 -25.82 -0.52
C ARG A 632 -49.91 -26.55 -0.74
N LEU A 633 -50.40 -26.56 -1.99
CA LEU A 633 -51.65 -27.23 -2.37
C LEU A 633 -51.58 -28.76 -2.23
N LYS A 634 -50.41 -29.38 -2.43
CA LYS A 634 -50.22 -30.82 -2.19
C LYS A 634 -50.31 -31.19 -0.70
N GLY A 635 -49.86 -30.31 0.20
CA GLY A 635 -49.93 -30.53 1.65
C GLY A 635 -51.36 -30.53 2.21
N ASP A 636 -52.17 -29.56 1.81
CA ASP A 636 -53.53 -29.38 2.35
C ASP A 636 -54.58 -30.38 1.81
N MET A 637 -54.35 -30.98 0.63
CA MET A 637 -55.33 -31.88 0.00
C MET A 637 -55.17 -33.38 0.32
N GLY A 638 -54.17 -33.78 1.12
CA GLY A 638 -54.04 -35.16 1.62
C GLY A 638 -53.93 -36.25 0.55
N LEU A 639 -53.51 -35.90 -0.67
CA LEU A 639 -53.46 -36.84 -1.80
C LEU A 639 -52.25 -37.80 -1.68
N PRO A 640 -52.45 -39.12 -1.89
CA PRO A 640 -51.35 -40.07 -1.82
C PRO A 640 -50.38 -39.87 -2.97
N THR A 641 -49.08 -39.84 -2.65
CA THR A 641 -47.99 -39.83 -3.62
C THR A 641 -47.95 -41.12 -4.42
N LYS A 642 -48.50 -41.10 -5.64
CA LYS A 642 -48.22 -42.14 -6.64
C LYS A 642 -46.75 -42.11 -7.06
N GLN A 643 -46.15 -43.29 -7.19
CA GLN A 643 -44.89 -43.50 -7.89
C GLN A 643 -45.09 -43.18 -9.38
N ASN A 644 -44.15 -42.46 -9.99
CA ASN A 644 -44.10 -42.30 -11.44
C ASN A 644 -43.01 -43.19 -12.02
N SER A 645 -43.43 -44.20 -12.78
CA SER A 645 -42.62 -44.87 -13.79
C SER A 645 -42.74 -44.11 -15.11
N GLU A 646 -41.61 -43.53 -15.52
CA GLU A 646 -41.05 -43.43 -16.89
C GLU A 646 -41.86 -43.68 -18.19
N ILE A 647 -41.43 -42.92 -19.22
CA ILE A 647 -41.37 -43.23 -20.68
C ILE A 647 -42.43 -42.62 -21.66
N ASP A 648 -41.95 -41.63 -22.44
CA ASP A 648 -42.04 -41.41 -23.91
C ASP A 648 -43.40 -41.30 -24.67
N HIS A 649 -43.53 -40.67 -25.86
CA HIS A 649 -42.77 -39.65 -26.62
C HIS A 649 -43.69 -39.00 -27.70
N SER A 650 -43.25 -37.87 -28.29
CA SER A 650 -43.50 -37.37 -29.69
C SER A 650 -44.82 -36.58 -29.95
N ILE A 651 -45.00 -35.62 -30.90
CA ILE A 651 -44.44 -35.32 -32.25
C ILE A 651 -44.52 -33.78 -32.62
N VAL A 652 -43.49 -33.26 -33.34
CA VAL A 652 -43.41 -32.15 -34.36
C VAL A 652 -43.68 -30.64 -34.07
N ASN A 653 -42.83 -29.84 -34.74
CA ASN A 653 -42.61 -28.37 -34.83
C ASN A 653 -43.75 -27.50 -35.40
N VAL A 654 -43.64 -26.15 -35.25
CA VAL A 654 -43.47 -25.18 -36.38
C VAL A 654 -43.06 -23.74 -35.92
N SER A 655 -42.02 -23.22 -36.60
CA SER A 655 -41.61 -21.80 -36.89
C SER A 655 -41.35 -20.68 -35.85
N GLN A 656 -40.17 -20.05 -36.05
CA GLN A 656 -39.83 -18.60 -36.02
C GLN A 656 -39.48 -17.85 -34.71
N GLY A 657 -38.39 -17.06 -34.80
CA GLY A 657 -38.03 -15.95 -33.87
C GLY A 657 -36.63 -16.03 -33.25
N LEU A 658 -35.64 -15.30 -33.79
CA LEU A 658 -34.30 -15.19 -33.18
C LEU A 658 -34.27 -14.32 -31.92
N VAL A 659 -33.42 -14.66 -30.95
CA VAL A 659 -32.31 -13.79 -30.45
C VAL A 659 -31.40 -14.54 -29.47
N VAL A 660 -30.11 -14.64 -29.85
CA VAL A 660 -28.86 -14.66 -29.04
C VAL A 660 -28.85 -15.36 -27.66
N GLN A 661 -28.05 -16.44 -27.56
CA GLN A 661 -27.05 -16.58 -26.48
C GLN A 661 -25.87 -17.49 -26.88
N LYS A 662 -24.64 -17.01 -26.69
CA LYS A 662 -23.41 -17.83 -26.74
C LYS A 662 -23.32 -18.68 -25.47
N SER A 663 -22.96 -19.96 -25.59
CA SER A 663 -22.22 -20.63 -24.51
C SER A 663 -21.31 -21.76 -25.03
N LYS A 664 -20.04 -21.70 -24.58
CA LYS A 664 -19.09 -22.78 -24.24
C LYS A 664 -17.69 -22.15 -24.31
N LYS A 665 -17.07 -21.93 -23.15
CA LYS A 665 -16.17 -22.89 -22.46
C LYS A 665 -14.88 -23.14 -23.25
N PHE A 666 -13.83 -22.48 -22.81
CA PHE A 666 -12.52 -23.09 -22.69
C PHE A 666 -11.94 -22.73 -21.32
N GLN A 667 -10.98 -23.52 -20.85
CA GLN A 667 -10.37 -23.41 -19.53
C GLN A 667 -8.85 -23.39 -19.70
N ASP A 668 -8.19 -22.73 -18.74
CA ASP A 668 -6.76 -22.87 -18.40
C ASP A 668 -5.73 -22.40 -19.44
N GLU A 669 -5.22 -21.17 -19.29
CA GLU A 669 -3.78 -20.83 -19.12
C GLU A 669 -3.63 -19.35 -18.65
N PRO A 670 -2.60 -18.94 -17.88
CA PRO A 670 -2.51 -17.58 -17.32
C PRO A 670 -1.32 -16.75 -17.85
N ASP A 671 -1.58 -15.81 -18.76
CA ASP A 671 -0.67 -14.69 -19.06
C ASP A 671 -1.48 -13.52 -19.64
N LEU A 672 -1.66 -12.43 -18.87
CA LEU A 672 -2.33 -11.20 -19.34
C LEU A 672 -2.07 -9.96 -18.45
N ILE A 673 -0.82 -9.75 -18.02
CA ILE A 673 -0.43 -8.58 -17.21
C ILE A 673 0.58 -7.66 -17.93
N GLU A 674 1.37 -8.14 -18.91
CA GLU A 674 2.32 -7.29 -19.64
C GLU A 674 1.65 -6.39 -20.71
N ASP A 675 0.63 -6.88 -21.44
CA ASP A 675 -0.06 -6.09 -22.49
C ASP A 675 -0.79 -4.83 -21.95
N ILE A 676 -1.15 -4.80 -20.66
CA ILE A 676 -1.82 -3.64 -20.04
C ILE A 676 -0.82 -2.52 -19.71
N ILE A 677 0.48 -2.82 -19.65
CA ILE A 677 1.53 -1.84 -19.39
C ILE A 677 1.93 -1.12 -20.68
N GLN A 678 2.13 -1.85 -21.80
CA GLN A 678 2.43 -1.23 -23.10
C GLN A 678 1.26 -0.42 -23.68
N GLY A 679 0.01 -0.79 -23.39
CA GLY A 679 -1.16 -0.02 -23.83
C GLY A 679 -1.29 1.39 -23.24
N ARG A 680 -0.48 1.74 -22.22
CA ARG A 680 -0.59 3.03 -21.51
C ARG A 680 0.39 4.10 -22.00
N GLU A 681 1.52 3.70 -22.60
CA GLU A 681 2.51 4.64 -23.17
C GLU A 681 2.02 5.27 -24.48
N LEU A 682 1.29 4.51 -25.31
CA LEU A 682 0.73 5.00 -26.59
C LEU A 682 -0.42 6.00 -26.45
N LEU A 683 -1.03 6.12 -25.27
CA LEU A 683 -2.06 7.13 -25.00
C LEU A 683 -1.47 8.47 -24.51
N GLN A 684 -0.21 8.49 -24.06
CA GLN A 684 0.44 9.73 -23.62
C GLN A 684 1.08 10.49 -24.81
N GLN A 685 1.65 9.78 -25.80
CA GLN A 685 2.21 10.41 -27.01
C GLN A 685 1.16 11.07 -27.93
N ASN A 686 -0.10 10.64 -27.90
CA ASN A 686 -1.15 11.26 -28.72
C ASN A 686 -1.73 12.55 -28.11
N GLN A 687 -1.41 12.87 -26.85
CA GLN A 687 -1.95 14.04 -26.16
C GLN A 687 -1.05 15.29 -26.27
N GLU A 688 0.22 15.13 -26.69
CA GLU A 688 1.15 16.25 -26.98
C GLU A 688 1.10 16.72 -28.45
N LEU A 689 0.31 16.07 -29.31
CA LEU A 689 0.18 16.40 -30.74
C LEU A 689 -1.05 17.25 -31.08
N GLU A 690 -2.02 17.42 -30.18
CA GLU A 690 -3.22 18.25 -30.42
C GLU A 690 -3.06 19.72 -29.97
N ASP A 691 -2.13 20.03 -29.06
CA ASP A 691 -1.93 21.40 -28.53
C ASP A 691 -1.11 22.34 -29.44
N ASN A 692 -0.62 21.87 -30.59
CA ASN A 692 0.27 22.64 -31.50
C ASN A 692 -0.41 23.18 -32.79
N ASN A 693 -1.74 23.09 -32.92
CA ASN A 693 -2.48 23.65 -34.06
C ASN A 693 -3.65 24.53 -33.59
N GLY A 694 -3.39 25.81 -33.30
CA GLY A 694 -4.39 26.68 -32.65
C GLY A 694 -4.20 28.19 -32.76
N ILE A 695 -3.62 28.72 -33.85
CA ILE A 695 -3.63 30.17 -34.15
C ILE A 695 -3.94 30.40 -35.63
N ASP A 696 -5.15 30.88 -35.93
CA ASP A 696 -5.40 32.00 -36.87
C ASP A 696 -6.89 32.41 -36.91
N ASP A 697 -7.13 33.71 -37.15
CA ASP A 697 -8.42 34.44 -37.20
C ASP A 697 -9.30 34.38 -35.92
N TRP A 698 -9.81 35.50 -35.37
CA TRP A 698 -10.71 36.45 -36.02
C TRP A 698 -10.53 37.90 -35.51
N LYS A 699 -10.86 38.88 -36.37
CA LYS A 699 -10.88 40.31 -36.06
C LYS A 699 -12.14 40.76 -35.30
N THR A 700 -11.96 41.59 -34.27
CA THR A 700 -12.68 42.88 -34.11
C THR A 700 -11.89 43.84 -33.23
#